data_AF-K7FQU2-F1
#
_entry.id   AF-K7FQU2-F1
#
_cell.length_a   1.000
_cell.length_b   1.000
_cell.length_c   1.000
_cell.angle_alpha   90.00
_cell.angle_beta   90.00
_cell.angle_gamma   90.00
#
_symmetry.space_group_name_H-M   'P 1'
#
loop_
_entity.id
_entity.type
_entity.pdbx_description
1 polymer ?
#
loop_
_entity_poly.entity_id
_entity_poly.type
_entity_poly.pdbx_seq_one_letter_code
_entity_poly.pdbx_strand_id
1 'polypeptide(L)'
;RSFKVRAATTSDTPAVEMLIKTLDFNESILDDLKVFLQARRDPDGTPVQAFVAEVLGQIVGISVVKNEMDIEYIRSHYNIEDFIYFSHHQREEHGHLYHFALNPIFHHYTKHFLKEILRLSYKSCLYYPIYPQPVEGKFQNPYAHSLTSALHYMVPVRPRRQIVYPLEKLGINAPSKQVSKDQLSYALNHTNRKLMLEPKVSVNARIVVVGASNVGISFLETLIFCPHLKFNNLTLISTHGLPGQNPPGSKHRGFLIDSHCFNDKDYALMSLCSWVNVVVGKMTGIDRAAKHVVVSKGKKVPYDHLVLCTGQQYQVPCPTGVEISKLLTNREVINGCKQRYTGVVPTNLFNFSDDEDCLRAEHWLKENFINSRGNVIVYGNTIDSYSTAQTLLALGIHGSRIHLVQPPLSSNVTCLNNNAIENAVKEALLKNDVCVYYDSILAQWNEGDHPDPITCASFTTKTRPFKLQCSAFFNFSNKGVDYETFKAINDACLVYDGRLVIDANFHTNDVAIRAAGPLTKFSNIYHANEWTHSNFSSKEIGFQLAAAMLNLFDPTLEPVSEPPEDLDRLIPMYKGCKIQGGVLPGSCYYLHISKPGIPARLDVQITQPNYGMEILTGDATKGNYFRIHINLYSMVEAITCFSKESFPVSNYVCLFGQHERVLNNLCSRWKQGLINDLYSYFREPWSMAIYHDRFIDLKKELRQILISSQVRKMNSKCILLLE
;
A
#
# COMPACT_ATOMS: atom_id res chain seq x y z
N ARG A 1 -17.00 41.92 -15.85
CA ARG A 1 -15.87 42.21 -16.77
C ARG A 1 -15.54 40.91 -17.48
N SER A 2 -15.55 40.91 -18.82
CA SER A 2 -15.88 39.78 -19.69
C SER A 2 -14.79 38.69 -19.75
N PHE A 3 -14.95 37.61 -18.98
CA PHE A 3 -14.29 36.34 -19.27
C PHE A 3 -15.13 35.60 -20.31
N LYS A 4 -14.62 35.46 -21.54
CA LYS A 4 -15.34 34.82 -22.64
C LYS A 4 -14.58 33.58 -23.09
N VAL A 5 -15.30 32.47 -23.24
CA VAL A 5 -14.75 31.23 -23.78
C VAL A 5 -15.28 31.02 -25.20
N ARG A 6 -14.41 30.67 -26.14
CA ARG A 6 -14.76 30.39 -27.53
C ARG A 6 -13.85 29.33 -28.13
N ALA A 7 -14.23 28.78 -29.28
CA ALA A 7 -13.34 27.93 -30.06
C ALA A 7 -12.11 28.72 -30.53
N ALA A 8 -10.96 28.04 -30.57
CA ALA A 8 -9.70 28.64 -31.01
C ALA A 8 -9.72 28.96 -32.52
N THR A 9 -9.08 30.05 -32.91
CA THR A 9 -8.90 30.47 -34.30
C THR A 9 -7.41 30.63 -34.63
N THR A 10 -7.07 30.66 -35.93
CA THR A 10 -5.67 30.80 -36.38
C THR A 10 -4.98 32.06 -35.85
N SER A 11 -5.74 33.14 -35.64
CA SER A 11 -5.29 34.39 -35.03
C SER A 11 -4.81 34.25 -33.59
N ASP A 12 -5.24 33.22 -32.86
CA ASP A 12 -4.94 33.05 -31.43
C ASP A 12 -3.55 32.43 -31.21
N THR A 13 -2.97 31.78 -32.24
CA THR A 13 -1.71 31.02 -32.14
C THR A 13 -0.57 31.81 -31.48
N PRO A 14 -0.26 33.06 -31.87
CA PRO A 14 0.82 33.83 -31.26
C PRO A 14 0.55 34.16 -29.78
N ALA A 15 -0.71 34.43 -29.44
CA ALA A 15 -1.10 34.76 -28.06
C ALA A 15 -1.05 33.52 -27.15
N VAL A 16 -1.44 32.35 -27.68
CA VAL A 16 -1.31 31.07 -26.99
C VAL A 16 0.16 30.74 -26.77
N GLU A 17 1.01 30.88 -27.79
CA GLU A 17 2.45 30.63 -27.69
C GLU A 17 3.10 31.47 -26.58
N MET A 18 2.73 32.75 -26.47
CA MET A 18 3.17 33.59 -25.36
C MET A 18 2.67 33.11 -23.99
N LEU A 19 1.42 32.65 -23.90
CA LEU A 19 0.81 32.16 -22.65
C LEU A 19 1.52 30.92 -22.12
N ILE A 20 1.85 29.98 -23.01
CA ILE A 20 2.40 28.67 -22.63
C ILE A 20 3.92 28.63 -22.64
N LYS A 21 4.62 29.69 -23.07
CA LYS A 21 6.08 29.70 -23.28
C LYS A 21 6.87 29.15 -22.09
N THR A 22 6.40 29.38 -20.86
CA THR A 22 7.05 28.95 -19.61
C THR A 22 6.65 27.55 -19.14
N LEU A 23 5.77 26.86 -19.87
CA LEU A 23 5.33 25.50 -19.57
C LEU A 23 6.23 24.48 -20.28
N ASP A 24 6.57 23.39 -19.59
CA ASP A 24 7.48 22.36 -20.10
C ASP A 24 6.96 21.63 -21.37
N PHE A 25 5.64 21.68 -21.63
CA PHE A 25 4.97 21.00 -22.74
C PHE A 25 4.36 21.97 -23.77
N ASN A 26 4.95 23.16 -23.88
CA ASN A 26 4.51 24.18 -24.83
C ASN A 26 4.43 23.67 -26.28
N GLU A 27 5.40 22.87 -26.73
CA GLU A 27 5.45 22.29 -28.08
C GLU A 27 4.26 21.37 -28.36
N SER A 28 3.95 20.43 -27.45
CA SER A 28 2.83 19.50 -27.62
C SER A 28 1.48 20.22 -27.66
N ILE A 29 1.27 21.23 -26.81
CA ILE A 29 0.03 22.02 -26.82
C ILE A 29 -0.13 22.78 -28.14
N LEU A 30 0.96 23.33 -28.69
CA LEU A 30 0.93 24.03 -29.97
C LEU A 30 0.67 23.07 -31.14
N ASP A 31 1.24 21.88 -31.11
CA ASP A 31 1.04 20.90 -32.16
C ASP A 31 -0.40 20.39 -32.19
N ASP A 32 -0.99 20.06 -31.04
CA ASP A 32 -2.42 19.70 -30.96
C ASP A 32 -3.34 20.87 -31.36
N LEU A 33 -2.96 22.11 -31.05
CA LEU A 33 -3.67 23.30 -31.54
C LEU A 33 -3.59 23.41 -33.07
N LYS A 34 -2.41 23.18 -33.67
CA LYS A 34 -2.25 23.16 -35.14
C LYS A 34 -3.09 22.05 -35.78
N VAL A 35 -3.11 20.86 -35.19
CA VAL A 35 -3.95 19.73 -35.66
C VAL A 35 -5.43 20.13 -35.67
N PHE A 36 -5.89 20.79 -34.60
CA PHE A 36 -7.25 21.33 -34.55
C PHE A 36 -7.52 22.35 -35.66
N LEU A 37 -6.60 23.30 -35.88
CA LEU A 37 -6.77 24.36 -36.88
C LEU A 37 -6.72 23.84 -38.33
N GLN A 38 -5.96 22.78 -38.60
CA GLN A 38 -5.80 22.20 -39.94
C GLN A 38 -6.84 21.14 -40.27
N ALA A 39 -6.97 20.11 -39.43
CA ALA A 39 -7.70 18.88 -39.75
C ALA A 39 -8.88 18.60 -38.81
N ARG A 40 -8.91 19.20 -37.61
CA ARG A 40 -9.89 18.93 -36.54
C ARG A 40 -9.99 17.45 -36.13
N ARG A 41 -9.04 16.63 -36.56
CA ARG A 41 -8.92 15.21 -36.26
C ARG A 41 -7.45 14.86 -36.15
N ASP A 42 -7.15 14.00 -35.20
CA ASP A 42 -5.84 13.40 -35.07
C ASP A 42 -5.57 12.42 -36.24
N PRO A 43 -4.30 12.00 -36.45
CA PRO A 43 -3.94 11.05 -37.51
C PRO A 43 -4.66 9.70 -37.42
N ASP A 44 -5.14 9.32 -36.23
CA ASP A 44 -5.94 8.13 -35.95
C ASP A 44 -7.44 8.32 -36.26
N GLY A 45 -7.85 9.53 -36.67
CA GLY A 45 -9.22 9.89 -36.99
C GLY A 45 -10.04 10.42 -35.81
N THR A 46 -9.46 10.50 -34.61
CA THR A 46 -10.14 10.96 -33.39
C THR A 46 -10.47 12.45 -33.48
N PRO A 47 -11.72 12.88 -33.29
CA PRO A 47 -12.07 14.30 -33.31
C PRO A 47 -11.39 15.10 -32.20
N VAL A 48 -10.81 16.24 -32.58
CA VAL A 48 -10.12 17.18 -31.68
C VAL A 48 -10.86 18.50 -31.67
N GLN A 49 -10.95 19.14 -30.50
CA GLN A 49 -11.55 20.45 -30.31
C GLN A 49 -10.66 21.31 -29.42
N ALA A 50 -10.36 22.56 -29.83
CA ALA A 50 -9.59 23.49 -29.02
C ALA A 50 -10.41 24.74 -28.66
N PHE A 51 -10.25 25.20 -27.41
CA PHE A 51 -10.94 26.34 -26.82
C PHE A 51 -9.95 27.32 -26.21
N VAL A 52 -10.25 28.61 -26.33
CA VAL A 52 -9.49 29.68 -25.69
C VAL A 52 -10.38 30.50 -24.77
N ALA A 53 -9.78 30.96 -23.67
CA ALA A 53 -10.38 31.92 -22.75
C ALA A 53 -9.79 33.30 -23.02
N GLU A 54 -10.65 34.29 -23.21
CA GLU A 54 -10.30 35.66 -23.59
C GLU A 54 -10.83 36.66 -22.54
N VAL A 55 -9.97 37.60 -22.14
CA VAL A 55 -10.31 38.73 -21.27
C VAL A 55 -9.74 40.00 -21.87
N LEU A 56 -10.60 40.99 -22.15
CA LEU A 56 -10.21 42.28 -22.74
C LEU A 56 -9.36 42.15 -24.02
N GLY A 57 -9.66 41.17 -24.87
CA GLY A 57 -8.91 40.90 -26.11
C GLY A 57 -7.62 40.11 -25.94
N GLN A 58 -7.23 39.77 -24.70
CA GLN A 58 -6.05 38.94 -24.42
C GLN A 58 -6.45 37.50 -24.15
N ILE A 59 -5.73 36.55 -24.77
CA ILE A 59 -5.87 35.12 -24.46
C ILE A 59 -5.21 34.83 -23.11
N VAL A 60 -6.00 34.30 -22.19
CA VAL A 60 -5.58 34.01 -20.80
C VAL A 60 -5.64 32.52 -20.47
N GLY A 61 -6.20 31.70 -21.36
CA GLY A 61 -6.28 30.25 -21.19
C GLY A 61 -6.49 29.51 -22.51
N ILE A 62 -6.09 28.24 -22.54
CA ILE A 62 -6.28 27.31 -23.65
C ILE A 62 -6.68 25.93 -23.11
N SER A 63 -7.54 25.21 -23.83
CA SER A 63 -7.83 23.81 -23.57
C SER A 63 -8.04 23.03 -24.87
N VAL A 64 -7.57 21.79 -24.90
CA VAL A 64 -7.77 20.84 -25.99
C VAL A 64 -8.52 19.62 -25.47
N VAL A 65 -9.61 19.27 -26.14
CA VAL A 65 -10.47 18.12 -25.82
C VAL A 65 -10.54 17.18 -27.01
N LYS A 66 -10.39 15.88 -26.76
CA LYS A 66 -10.52 14.81 -27.75
C LYS A 66 -11.74 13.94 -27.42
N ASN A 67 -12.23 13.14 -28.36
CA ASN A 67 -13.21 12.10 -28.00
C ASN A 67 -12.54 10.99 -27.21
N GLU A 68 -13.19 10.51 -26.13
CA GLU A 68 -12.69 9.37 -25.38
C GLU A 68 -13.06 8.06 -26.08
N MET A 69 -12.06 7.28 -26.47
CA MET A 69 -12.21 6.04 -27.24
C MET A 69 -12.14 4.79 -26.36
N ASP A 70 -11.52 4.88 -25.18
CA ASP A 70 -11.29 3.76 -24.27
C ASP A 70 -12.37 3.65 -23.17
N ILE A 71 -13.63 3.96 -23.50
CA ILE A 71 -14.75 4.01 -22.52
C ILE A 71 -14.97 2.65 -21.83
N GLU A 72 -14.93 1.55 -22.59
CA GLU A 72 -15.11 0.21 -22.00
C GLU A 72 -13.94 -0.18 -21.08
N TYR A 73 -12.73 0.28 -21.38
CA TYR A 73 -11.58 0.12 -20.50
C TYR A 73 -11.80 0.90 -19.19
N ILE A 74 -12.17 2.19 -19.29
CA ILE A 74 -12.46 3.03 -18.12
C ILE A 74 -13.55 2.39 -17.24
N ARG A 75 -14.63 1.89 -17.85
CA ARG A 75 -15.74 1.25 -17.12
C ARG A 75 -15.33 -0.03 -16.39
N SER A 76 -14.45 -0.84 -16.99
CA SER A 76 -13.96 -2.10 -16.40
C SER A 76 -12.87 -1.90 -15.36
N HIS A 77 -12.12 -0.79 -15.44
CA HIS A 77 -10.96 -0.53 -14.59
C HIS A 77 -11.19 0.50 -13.49
N TYR A 78 -12.24 1.32 -13.55
CA TYR A 78 -12.54 2.37 -12.57
C TYR A 78 -14.01 2.36 -12.14
N ASN A 79 -14.26 2.79 -10.90
CA ASN A 79 -15.60 2.98 -10.32
C ASN A 79 -16.29 4.25 -10.83
N ILE A 80 -16.30 4.43 -12.14
CA ILE A 80 -16.90 5.60 -12.77
C ILE A 80 -18.45 5.60 -12.68
N GLU A 81 -19.04 4.42 -12.47
CA GLU A 81 -20.49 4.23 -12.29
C GLU A 81 -21.02 4.97 -11.03
N ASP A 82 -20.15 5.32 -10.08
CA ASP A 82 -20.50 6.15 -8.92
C ASP A 82 -20.85 7.59 -9.31
N PHE A 83 -20.39 8.04 -10.49
CA PHE A 83 -20.53 9.42 -10.95
C PHE A 83 -21.46 9.59 -12.17
N ILE A 84 -21.59 8.55 -13.00
CA ILE A 84 -22.37 8.61 -14.24
C ILE A 84 -23.21 7.34 -14.47
N TYR A 85 -24.37 7.52 -15.10
CA TYR A 85 -25.15 6.42 -15.66
C TYR A 85 -24.89 6.35 -17.16
N PHE A 86 -24.12 5.36 -17.61
CA PHE A 86 -23.75 5.22 -19.03
C PHE A 86 -24.96 5.13 -19.98
N SER A 87 -26.11 4.65 -19.52
CA SER A 87 -27.36 4.63 -20.31
C SER A 87 -27.84 6.02 -20.73
N HIS A 88 -27.40 7.08 -20.05
CA HIS A 88 -27.81 8.46 -20.30
C HIS A 88 -26.80 9.24 -21.13
N HIS A 89 -25.71 8.61 -21.58
CA HIS A 89 -24.62 9.26 -22.31
C HIS A 89 -24.32 8.52 -23.61
N GLN A 90 -24.25 9.26 -24.72
CA GLN A 90 -23.79 8.70 -25.99
C GLN A 90 -22.26 8.64 -26.03
N ARG A 91 -21.69 7.73 -26.82
CA ARG A 91 -20.22 7.58 -26.95
C ARG A 91 -19.51 8.89 -27.30
N GLU A 92 -20.11 9.70 -28.17
CA GLU A 92 -19.55 10.99 -28.58
C GLU A 92 -19.57 12.04 -27.48
N GLU A 93 -20.40 11.90 -26.44
CA GLU A 93 -20.46 12.87 -25.34
C GLU A 93 -19.35 12.70 -24.30
N HIS A 94 -18.58 11.60 -24.40
CA HIS A 94 -17.41 11.35 -23.57
C HIS A 94 -16.19 12.07 -24.17
N GLY A 95 -15.70 13.08 -23.46
CA GLY A 95 -14.52 13.84 -23.84
C GLY A 95 -13.31 13.48 -22.99
N HIS A 96 -12.14 13.47 -23.60
CA HIS A 96 -10.85 13.39 -22.97
C HIS A 96 -10.26 14.80 -22.89
N LEU A 97 -9.98 15.29 -21.69
CA LEU A 97 -9.32 16.59 -21.49
C LEU A 97 -7.82 16.40 -21.69
N TYR A 98 -7.33 16.74 -22.88
CA TYR A 98 -5.95 16.47 -23.26
C TYR A 98 -4.99 17.55 -22.74
N HIS A 99 -5.31 18.83 -23.02
CA HIS A 99 -4.57 19.98 -22.52
C HIS A 99 -5.48 20.98 -21.83
N PHE A 100 -4.97 21.66 -20.80
CA PHE A 100 -5.64 22.80 -20.19
C PHE A 100 -4.59 23.67 -19.49
N ALA A 101 -4.48 24.92 -19.90
CA ALA A 101 -3.64 25.92 -19.26
C ALA A 101 -4.48 27.17 -19.02
N LEU A 102 -4.32 27.77 -17.84
CA LEU A 102 -4.99 29.02 -17.49
C LEU A 102 -4.02 29.87 -16.68
N ASN A 103 -3.94 31.16 -17.00
CA ASN A 103 -3.10 32.08 -16.25
C ASN A 103 -3.51 32.09 -14.76
N PRO A 104 -2.55 31.99 -13.80
CA PRO A 104 -2.81 31.96 -12.35
C PRO A 104 -3.75 33.02 -11.82
N ILE A 105 -3.72 34.23 -12.38
CA ILE A 105 -4.59 35.35 -11.99
C ILE A 105 -6.08 34.98 -12.15
N PHE A 106 -6.40 34.14 -13.14
CA PHE A 106 -7.76 33.75 -13.51
C PHE A 106 -8.17 32.36 -13.00
N HIS A 107 -7.41 31.72 -12.09
CA HIS A 107 -7.75 30.39 -11.54
C HIS A 107 -9.15 30.29 -10.93
N HIS A 108 -9.69 31.39 -10.40
CA HIS A 108 -11.06 31.43 -9.88
C HIS A 108 -12.13 31.24 -10.99
N TYR A 109 -11.80 31.49 -12.25
CA TYR A 109 -12.67 31.22 -13.41
C TYR A 109 -12.54 29.79 -13.97
N THR A 110 -11.66 28.94 -13.45
CA THR A 110 -11.46 27.58 -13.98
C THR A 110 -12.77 26.78 -14.04
N LYS A 111 -13.61 26.86 -12.99
CA LYS A 111 -14.93 26.21 -12.98
C LYS A 111 -15.83 26.70 -14.12
N HIS A 112 -15.80 28.00 -14.41
CA HIS A 112 -16.57 28.57 -15.52
C HIS A 112 -15.99 28.15 -16.87
N PHE A 113 -14.67 28.12 -17.01
CA PHE A 113 -14.02 27.66 -18.23
C PHE A 113 -14.37 26.19 -18.54
N LEU A 114 -14.31 25.29 -17.56
CA LEU A 114 -14.72 23.88 -17.73
C LEU A 114 -16.20 23.73 -18.10
N LYS A 115 -17.10 24.56 -17.53
CA LYS A 115 -18.52 24.57 -17.91
C LYS A 115 -18.73 24.98 -19.36
N GLU A 116 -18.04 26.02 -19.81
CA GLU A 116 -18.13 26.47 -21.20
C GLU A 116 -17.50 25.46 -22.17
N ILE A 117 -16.42 24.78 -21.76
CA ILE A 117 -15.84 23.67 -22.53
C ILE A 117 -16.89 22.57 -22.72
N LEU A 118 -17.54 22.08 -21.66
CA LEU A 118 -18.61 21.07 -21.77
C LEU A 118 -19.76 21.52 -22.67
N ARG A 119 -20.13 22.80 -22.61
CA ARG A 119 -21.24 23.37 -23.40
C ARG A 119 -20.87 23.49 -24.88
N LEU A 120 -19.70 24.04 -25.20
CA LEU A 120 -19.24 24.30 -26.57
C LEU A 120 -18.77 23.02 -27.28
N SER A 121 -18.26 22.05 -26.53
CA SER A 121 -17.81 20.76 -27.07
C SER A 121 -18.93 19.74 -27.28
N TYR A 122 -20.15 20.07 -26.81
CA TYR A 122 -21.28 19.14 -26.72
C TYR A 122 -20.95 17.86 -25.93
N LYS A 123 -19.99 17.92 -25.00
CA LYS A 123 -19.66 16.82 -24.09
C LYS A 123 -20.52 16.84 -22.83
N SER A 124 -20.75 15.68 -22.26
CA SER A 124 -21.41 15.49 -20.97
C SER A 124 -20.40 15.17 -19.86
N CYS A 125 -19.33 14.47 -20.23
CA CYS A 125 -18.29 13.95 -19.34
C CYS A 125 -16.91 14.36 -19.85
N LEU A 126 -16.01 14.73 -18.93
CA LEU A 126 -14.60 14.92 -19.20
C LEU A 126 -13.77 13.97 -18.33
N TYR A 127 -12.85 13.26 -18.97
CA TYR A 127 -11.88 12.36 -18.35
C TYR A 127 -10.49 12.97 -18.43
N TYR A 128 -9.70 12.79 -17.39
CA TYR A 128 -8.30 13.22 -17.35
C TYR A 128 -7.43 12.14 -16.70
N PRO A 129 -6.77 11.29 -17.51
CA PRO A 129 -5.81 10.34 -17.02
C PRO A 129 -4.47 11.00 -16.67
N ILE A 130 -3.90 10.64 -15.53
CA ILE A 130 -2.57 11.03 -15.07
C ILE A 130 -1.69 9.79 -15.07
N TYR A 131 -0.71 9.74 -15.95
CA TYR A 131 0.27 8.66 -15.97
C TYR A 131 1.40 8.92 -14.97
N PRO A 132 1.95 7.89 -14.31
CA PRO A 132 3.15 8.04 -13.50
C PRO A 132 4.31 8.50 -14.39
N GLN A 133 5.13 9.45 -13.91
CA GLN A 133 6.32 9.89 -14.62
C GLN A 133 7.41 8.82 -14.52
N PRO A 134 7.99 8.33 -15.63
CA PRO A 134 9.19 7.50 -15.53
C PRO A 134 10.39 8.38 -15.18
N VAL A 135 11.20 7.91 -14.23
CA VAL A 135 12.54 8.44 -13.95
C VAL A 135 13.47 7.95 -15.06
N GLU A 136 14.26 8.89 -15.61
CA GLU A 136 15.31 8.76 -16.63
C GLU A 136 14.88 8.69 -18.12
N GLY A 137 15.19 9.79 -18.82
CA GLY A 137 15.76 9.80 -20.18
C GLY A 137 15.12 8.89 -21.23
N LYS A 138 14.23 9.48 -22.04
CA LYS A 138 13.59 8.94 -23.26
C LYS A 138 12.32 8.11 -23.02
N PHE A 139 11.25 8.81 -22.66
CA PHE A 139 10.08 8.96 -23.53
C PHE A 139 9.49 10.35 -23.25
N GLN A 140 9.34 11.17 -24.29
CA GLN A 140 8.42 12.31 -24.25
C GLN A 140 7.05 11.74 -23.91
N ASN A 141 6.61 11.88 -22.66
CA ASN A 141 5.26 11.51 -22.28
C ASN A 141 4.35 12.71 -22.60
N PRO A 142 3.47 12.66 -23.62
CA PRO A 142 2.64 13.81 -24.04
C PRO A 142 1.57 14.24 -23.01
N TYR A 143 1.59 13.68 -21.80
CA TYR A 143 0.53 13.82 -20.78
C TYR A 143 0.96 14.50 -19.47
N ALA A 144 2.20 15.00 -19.37
CA ALA A 144 2.67 15.64 -18.15
C ALA A 144 2.27 17.15 -18.09
N HIS A 145 1.30 17.45 -17.24
CA HIS A 145 1.08 18.69 -16.48
C HIS A 145 1.24 20.08 -17.14
N SER A 146 0.13 20.55 -17.73
CA SER A 146 -0.27 21.97 -17.73
C SER A 146 -1.41 22.29 -16.72
N LEU A 147 -1.79 21.31 -15.89
CA LEU A 147 -3.18 21.11 -15.46
C LEU A 147 -3.51 21.24 -13.96
N THR A 148 -2.57 21.69 -13.11
CA THR A 148 -2.80 21.83 -11.65
C THR A 148 -4.05 22.64 -11.31
N SER A 149 -4.42 23.60 -12.15
CA SER A 149 -5.55 24.50 -11.92
C SER A 149 -6.93 23.85 -12.08
N ALA A 150 -7.08 22.85 -12.97
CA ALA A 150 -8.38 22.22 -13.25
C ALA A 150 -8.67 21.02 -12.33
N LEU A 151 -7.63 20.31 -11.89
CA LEU A 151 -7.75 19.15 -10.99
C LEU A 151 -8.58 19.45 -9.75
N HIS A 152 -8.47 20.68 -9.23
CA HIS A 152 -9.24 21.17 -8.08
C HIS A 152 -10.77 21.08 -8.26
N TYR A 153 -11.26 21.02 -9.49
CA TYR A 153 -12.69 20.93 -9.82
C TYR A 153 -13.10 19.55 -10.35
N MET A 154 -12.17 18.62 -10.51
CA MET A 154 -12.43 17.23 -10.89
C MET A 154 -12.50 16.35 -9.63
N VAL A 155 -13.00 15.12 -9.77
CA VAL A 155 -12.95 14.09 -8.73
C VAL A 155 -12.01 12.97 -9.16
N PRO A 156 -11.12 12.48 -8.29
CA PRO A 156 -10.37 11.26 -8.56
C PRO A 156 -11.34 10.06 -8.52
N VAL A 157 -11.23 9.16 -9.50
CA VAL A 157 -12.08 7.97 -9.61
C VAL A 157 -11.31 6.77 -9.09
N ARG A 158 -11.89 6.07 -8.10
CA ARG A 158 -11.23 4.88 -7.50
C ARG A 158 -11.02 3.79 -8.55
N PRO A 159 -9.83 3.17 -8.62
CA PRO A 159 -9.61 2.00 -9.47
C PRO A 159 -10.40 0.79 -8.94
N ARG A 160 -10.82 -0.07 -9.86
CA ARG A 160 -11.44 -1.37 -9.57
C ARG A 160 -10.37 -2.42 -9.34
N ARG A 161 -10.63 -3.31 -8.38
CA ARG A 161 -9.82 -4.52 -8.22
C ARG A 161 -9.95 -5.38 -9.48
N GLN A 162 -8.83 -5.60 -10.16
CA GLN A 162 -8.79 -6.47 -11.34
C GLN A 162 -8.56 -7.93 -10.96
N ILE A 163 -9.23 -8.83 -11.69
CA ILE A 163 -9.05 -10.27 -11.58
C ILE A 163 -7.89 -10.68 -12.48
N VAL A 164 -7.00 -11.54 -11.97
CA VAL A 164 -6.01 -12.21 -12.82
C VAL A 164 -6.67 -13.45 -13.42
N TYR A 165 -7.04 -13.37 -14.70
CA TYR A 165 -7.76 -14.42 -15.41
C TYR A 165 -6.81 -15.48 -15.99
N PRO A 166 -7.07 -16.79 -15.80
CA PRO A 166 -6.40 -17.84 -16.55
C PRO A 166 -7.00 -17.96 -17.95
N LEU A 167 -6.66 -17.02 -18.85
CA LEU A 167 -7.29 -16.85 -20.18
C LEU A 167 -7.33 -18.16 -20.99
N GLU A 168 -6.24 -18.93 -20.99
CA GLU A 168 -6.14 -20.21 -21.71
C GLU A 168 -7.16 -21.26 -21.21
N LYS A 169 -7.36 -21.34 -19.89
CA LYS A 169 -8.29 -22.31 -19.28
C LYS A 169 -9.75 -21.89 -19.40
N LEU A 170 -10.03 -20.58 -19.51
CA LEU A 170 -11.38 -20.07 -19.63
C LEU A 170 -11.96 -20.23 -21.05
N GLY A 171 -11.12 -20.21 -22.08
CA GLY A 171 -11.55 -20.38 -23.48
C GLY A 171 -12.66 -19.39 -23.85
N ILE A 172 -13.85 -19.89 -24.20
CA ILE A 172 -15.03 -19.09 -24.58
C ILE A 172 -15.53 -18.23 -23.39
N ASN A 173 -15.27 -18.64 -22.15
CA ASN A 173 -15.66 -17.90 -20.95
C ASN A 173 -14.67 -16.80 -20.56
N ALA A 174 -13.61 -16.57 -21.35
CA ALA A 174 -12.65 -15.51 -21.09
C ALA A 174 -13.29 -14.13 -21.26
N PRO A 175 -12.91 -13.13 -20.45
CA PRO A 175 -13.42 -11.77 -20.58
C PRO A 175 -12.98 -11.14 -21.91
N SER A 176 -13.67 -10.08 -22.32
CA SER A 176 -13.33 -9.35 -23.55
C SER A 176 -11.90 -8.81 -23.51
N LYS A 177 -11.28 -8.63 -24.68
CA LYS A 177 -9.91 -8.11 -24.82
C LYS A 177 -9.72 -6.73 -24.17
N GLN A 178 -10.79 -5.94 -24.03
CA GLN A 178 -10.75 -4.62 -23.38
C GLN A 178 -10.61 -4.73 -21.86
N VAL A 179 -11.18 -5.78 -21.25
CA VAL A 179 -11.08 -6.05 -19.80
C VAL A 179 -9.74 -6.70 -19.46
N SER A 180 -9.20 -7.54 -20.36
CA SER A 180 -7.90 -8.19 -20.18
C SER A 180 -6.72 -7.41 -20.77
N LYS A 181 -6.95 -6.15 -21.21
CA LYS A 181 -5.92 -5.29 -21.83
C LYS A 181 -4.89 -4.89 -20.78
N ASP A 182 -3.65 -5.34 -20.95
CA ASP A 182 -2.53 -4.85 -20.15
C ASP A 182 -2.08 -3.49 -20.72
N GLN A 183 -2.60 -2.42 -20.13
CA GLN A 183 -2.28 -1.03 -20.48
C GLN A 183 -1.47 -0.40 -19.33
N LEU A 184 -0.67 0.61 -19.67
CA LEU A 184 0.01 1.45 -18.69
C LEU A 184 -0.99 1.97 -17.65
N SER A 185 -0.69 1.73 -16.37
CA SER A 185 -1.55 2.17 -15.26
C SER A 185 -1.52 3.69 -15.13
N TYR A 186 -2.69 4.31 -14.92
CA TYR A 186 -2.84 5.75 -14.75
C TYR A 186 -3.88 6.07 -13.67
N ALA A 187 -3.79 7.23 -13.03
CA ALA A 187 -4.88 7.72 -12.19
C ALA A 187 -5.94 8.41 -13.04
N LEU A 188 -7.21 8.12 -12.81
CA LEU A 188 -8.31 8.73 -13.57
C LEU A 188 -8.97 9.84 -12.76
N ASN A 189 -9.03 11.04 -13.33
CA ASN A 189 -9.86 12.13 -12.83
C ASN A 189 -11.06 12.33 -13.74
N HIS A 190 -12.20 12.65 -13.15
CA HIS A 190 -13.45 12.81 -13.87
C HIS A 190 -14.18 14.09 -13.46
N THR A 191 -14.90 14.68 -14.41
CA THR A 191 -15.95 15.63 -14.10
C THR A 191 -17.09 15.53 -15.12
N ASN A 192 -18.28 15.94 -14.72
CA ASN A 192 -19.45 16.03 -15.58
C ASN A 192 -20.28 17.28 -15.23
N ARG A 193 -21.39 17.48 -15.95
CA ARG A 193 -22.29 18.63 -15.72
C ARG A 193 -22.85 18.67 -14.30
N LYS A 194 -23.17 17.52 -13.70
CA LYS A 194 -23.69 17.42 -12.32
C LYS A 194 -22.63 17.86 -11.31
N LEU A 195 -21.43 17.28 -11.36
CA LEU A 195 -20.30 17.59 -10.48
C LEU A 195 -19.86 19.06 -10.60
N MET A 196 -20.01 19.66 -11.78
CA MET A 196 -19.74 21.09 -11.98
C MET A 196 -20.79 22.01 -11.36
N LEU A 197 -21.99 21.51 -11.03
CA LEU A 197 -23.03 22.28 -10.34
C LEU A 197 -23.01 22.03 -8.84
N GLU A 198 -22.56 20.85 -8.42
CA GLU A 198 -22.46 20.47 -7.01
C GLU A 198 -21.42 21.33 -6.26
N PRO A 199 -21.76 21.89 -5.09
CA PRO A 199 -20.80 22.58 -4.24
C PRO A 199 -19.93 21.56 -3.50
N LYS A 200 -18.61 21.74 -3.54
CA LYS A 200 -17.66 20.96 -2.73
C LYS A 200 -17.33 21.67 -1.43
N VAL A 201 -17.28 20.92 -0.32
CA VAL A 201 -16.88 21.45 0.99
C VAL A 201 -15.36 21.57 1.03
N SER A 202 -14.86 22.78 1.26
CA SER A 202 -13.41 23.02 1.33
C SER A 202 -12.92 22.89 2.77
N VAL A 203 -12.00 21.96 2.99
CA VAL A 203 -11.30 21.74 4.26
C VAL A 203 -9.96 22.46 4.19
N ASN A 204 -9.86 23.56 4.95
CA ASN A 204 -8.65 24.39 5.03
C ASN A 204 -7.72 23.99 6.19
N ALA A 205 -8.14 23.06 7.05
CA ALA A 205 -7.32 22.57 8.15
C ALA A 205 -6.00 21.98 7.62
N ARG A 206 -4.89 22.31 8.28
CA ARG A 206 -3.55 21.79 7.97
C ARG A 206 -3.40 20.40 8.57
N ILE A 207 -3.60 19.38 7.75
CA ILE A 207 -3.45 17.97 8.14
C ILE A 207 -2.06 17.52 7.72
N VAL A 208 -1.22 17.23 8.73
CA VAL A 208 0.16 16.78 8.52
C VAL A 208 0.27 15.32 8.91
N VAL A 209 0.64 14.46 7.96
CA VAL A 209 0.89 13.04 8.16
C VAL A 209 2.39 12.81 8.19
N VAL A 210 2.91 12.14 9.23
CA VAL A 210 4.33 11.79 9.36
C VAL A 210 4.51 10.29 9.14
N GLY A 211 5.26 9.94 8.10
CA GLY A 211 5.56 8.56 7.71
C GLY A 211 4.68 8.08 6.56
N ALA A 212 5.31 7.69 5.45
CA ALA A 212 4.65 7.10 4.29
C ALA A 212 4.45 5.58 4.44
N SER A 213 4.03 5.12 5.62
CA SER A 213 3.72 3.71 5.85
C SER A 213 2.39 3.31 5.20
N ASN A 214 2.11 2.01 5.06
CA ASN A 214 0.82 1.52 4.56
C ASN A 214 -0.39 2.13 5.29
N VAL A 215 -0.27 2.44 6.58
CA VAL A 215 -1.33 3.11 7.35
C VAL A 215 -1.50 4.56 6.90
N GLY A 216 -0.39 5.30 6.75
CA GLY A 216 -0.40 6.68 6.28
C GLY A 216 -0.90 6.82 4.84
N ILE A 217 -0.47 5.93 3.95
CA ILE A 217 -0.96 5.88 2.56
C ILE A 217 -2.46 5.57 2.52
N SER A 218 -2.94 4.58 3.27
CA SER A 218 -4.37 4.26 3.30
C SER A 218 -5.22 5.37 3.91
N PHE A 219 -4.69 6.09 4.90
CA PHE A 219 -5.31 7.30 5.43
C PHE A 219 -5.46 8.38 4.35
N LEU A 220 -4.37 8.71 3.64
CA LEU A 220 -4.37 9.70 2.56
C LEU A 220 -5.30 9.30 1.40
N GLU A 221 -5.21 8.04 0.96
CA GLU A 221 -6.10 7.44 -0.05
C GLU A 221 -7.56 7.67 0.32
N THR A 222 -7.94 7.36 1.56
CA THR A 222 -9.33 7.47 2.01
C THR A 222 -9.86 8.91 1.94
N LEU A 223 -9.05 9.90 2.36
CA LEU A 223 -9.44 11.31 2.31
C LEU A 223 -9.56 11.86 0.88
N ILE A 224 -8.62 11.52 0.00
CA ILE A 224 -8.54 12.05 -1.38
C ILE A 224 -9.73 11.58 -2.22
N PHE A 225 -10.16 10.33 -2.01
CA PHE A 225 -11.29 9.76 -2.75
C PHE A 225 -12.66 10.09 -2.14
N CYS A 226 -12.77 11.10 -1.27
CA CYS A 226 -14.05 11.68 -0.86
C CYS A 226 -14.48 12.75 -1.90
N PRO A 227 -15.48 12.49 -2.76
CA PRO A 227 -15.75 13.32 -3.94
C PRO A 227 -16.32 14.71 -3.61
N HIS A 228 -17.03 14.84 -2.48
CA HIS A 228 -17.67 16.07 -2.01
C HIS A 228 -16.76 16.95 -1.15
N LEU A 229 -15.63 16.42 -0.67
CA LEU A 229 -14.66 17.15 0.13
C LEU A 229 -13.48 17.61 -0.72
N LYS A 230 -12.87 18.72 -0.30
CA LYS A 230 -11.66 19.26 -0.91
C LYS A 230 -10.67 19.66 0.17
N PHE A 231 -9.61 18.88 0.32
CA PHE A 231 -8.52 19.19 1.24
C PHE A 231 -7.50 20.11 0.56
N ASN A 232 -7.34 21.34 1.06
CA ASN A 232 -6.39 22.29 0.48
C ASN A 232 -4.98 22.16 1.08
N ASN A 233 -4.88 21.65 2.31
CA ASN A 233 -3.64 21.62 3.10
C ASN A 233 -3.33 20.22 3.64
N LEU A 234 -3.17 19.24 2.74
CA LEU A 234 -2.76 17.88 3.10
C LEU A 234 -1.26 17.71 2.84
N THR A 235 -0.49 17.46 3.90
CA THR A 235 0.98 17.38 3.81
C THR A 235 1.48 16.04 4.35
N LEU A 236 2.36 15.38 3.60
CA LEU A 236 3.07 14.17 4.03
C LEU A 236 4.54 14.49 4.28
N ILE A 237 5.03 14.17 5.47
CA ILE A 237 6.45 14.20 5.84
C ILE A 237 6.98 12.77 5.76
N SER A 238 7.99 12.53 4.92
CA SER A 238 8.57 11.19 4.72
C SER A 238 10.05 11.30 4.39
N THR A 239 10.87 10.34 4.84
CA THR A 239 12.32 10.31 4.62
C THR A 239 12.69 10.31 3.14
N HIS A 240 11.95 9.55 2.33
CA HIS A 240 12.19 9.37 0.89
C HIS A 240 11.01 9.82 0.02
N GLY A 241 10.03 10.52 0.62
CA GLY A 241 8.85 11.01 -0.10
C GLY A 241 7.74 9.95 -0.22
N LEU A 242 6.98 10.01 -1.32
CA LEU A 242 5.90 9.06 -1.61
C LEU A 242 6.47 7.78 -2.23
N PRO A 243 5.97 6.59 -1.84
CA PRO A 243 6.34 5.32 -2.45
C PRO A 243 5.81 5.20 -3.89
N GLY A 244 6.35 4.25 -4.66
CA GLY A 244 5.88 3.92 -6.01
C GLY A 244 6.46 4.79 -7.14
N GLN A 245 7.57 5.49 -6.90
CA GLN A 245 8.28 6.26 -7.94
C GLN A 245 9.24 5.39 -8.78
N ASN A 246 9.53 4.18 -8.31
CA ASN A 246 10.43 3.25 -8.98
C ASN A 246 9.73 2.53 -10.15
N PRO A 247 10.45 2.19 -11.22
CA PRO A 247 9.87 1.50 -12.36
C PRO A 247 9.26 0.15 -11.95
N PRO A 248 8.08 -0.20 -12.48
CA PRO A 248 7.38 -1.43 -12.13
C PRO A 248 8.21 -2.67 -12.53
N GLY A 249 8.23 -3.68 -11.64
CA GLY A 249 8.92 -4.95 -11.88
C GLY A 249 10.40 -4.98 -11.47
N SER A 250 10.86 -3.97 -10.73
CA SER A 250 12.23 -3.91 -10.22
C SER A 250 12.45 -5.04 -9.19
N LYS A 251 13.51 -5.87 -9.40
CA LYS A 251 13.79 -7.08 -8.60
C LYS A 251 14.24 -6.80 -7.16
N HIS A 252 14.43 -5.53 -6.81
CA HIS A 252 14.90 -5.05 -5.51
C HIS A 252 13.91 -5.31 -4.37
N ARG A 253 12.65 -5.65 -4.68
CA ARG A 253 11.63 -6.01 -3.69
C ARG A 253 11.78 -7.39 -3.05
N GLY A 254 12.77 -8.18 -3.48
CA GLY A 254 12.99 -9.50 -2.89
C GLY A 254 13.44 -9.46 -1.42
N PHE A 255 14.02 -8.35 -0.95
CA PHE A 255 14.64 -8.30 0.38
C PHE A 255 13.64 -8.37 1.54
N LEU A 256 12.48 -7.71 1.40
CA LEU A 256 11.44 -7.62 2.43
C LEU A 256 10.18 -8.37 2.00
N ILE A 257 9.44 -8.90 2.98
CA ILE A 257 8.12 -9.48 2.73
C ILE A 257 7.09 -8.39 2.43
N ASP A 258 6.27 -8.65 1.42
CA ASP A 258 5.16 -7.81 1.02
C ASP A 258 3.94 -8.05 1.92
N SER A 259 3.33 -6.95 2.35
CA SER A 259 2.06 -6.94 3.07
C SER A 259 0.84 -7.00 2.14
N HIS A 260 1.07 -6.88 0.83
CA HIS A 260 0.08 -6.77 -0.23
C HIS A 260 -1.01 -5.71 0.03
N CYS A 261 -0.71 -4.68 0.83
CA CYS A 261 -1.62 -3.55 1.06
C CYS A 261 -1.71 -2.62 -0.16
N PHE A 262 -0.55 -2.34 -0.76
CA PHE A 262 -0.36 -1.51 -1.94
C PHE A 262 0.78 -2.07 -2.79
N ASN A 263 0.62 -2.07 -4.10
CA ASN A 263 1.66 -2.38 -5.08
C ASN A 263 1.97 -1.15 -5.97
N ASP A 264 2.97 -1.25 -6.87
CA ASP A 264 3.32 -0.16 -7.79
C ASP A 264 2.14 0.31 -8.65
N LYS A 265 1.32 -0.64 -9.12
CA LYS A 265 0.14 -0.30 -9.91
C LYS A 265 -0.83 0.50 -9.05
N ASP A 266 -1.04 0.14 -7.79
CA ASP A 266 -1.91 0.89 -6.89
C ASP A 266 -1.41 2.34 -6.70
N TYR A 267 -0.10 2.55 -6.49
CA TYR A 267 0.46 3.90 -6.37
C TYR A 267 0.26 4.73 -7.64
N ALA A 268 0.48 4.14 -8.81
CA ALA A 268 0.23 4.78 -10.11
C ALA A 268 -1.26 5.13 -10.32
N LEU A 269 -2.17 4.23 -9.94
CA LEU A 269 -3.62 4.40 -10.08
C LEU A 269 -4.19 5.45 -9.11
N MET A 270 -3.55 5.69 -7.96
CA MET A 270 -3.99 6.71 -7.00
C MET A 270 -3.43 8.10 -7.31
N SER A 271 -2.19 8.20 -7.81
CA SER A 271 -1.47 9.46 -8.04
C SER A 271 -1.55 10.43 -6.85
N LEU A 272 -1.14 9.96 -5.67
CA LEU A 272 -1.18 10.76 -4.43
C LEU A 272 -0.38 12.08 -4.53
N CYS A 273 0.66 12.11 -5.36
CA CYS A 273 1.47 13.31 -5.61
C CYS A 273 0.65 14.47 -6.23
N SER A 274 -0.48 14.18 -6.88
CA SER A 274 -1.37 15.20 -7.45
C SER A 274 -2.18 15.95 -6.39
N TRP A 275 -2.32 15.38 -5.19
CA TRP A 275 -3.23 15.87 -4.15
C TRP A 275 -2.54 16.17 -2.81
N VAL A 276 -1.35 15.63 -2.58
CA VAL A 276 -0.62 15.71 -1.31
C VAL A 276 0.69 16.47 -1.48
N ASN A 277 0.91 17.46 -0.63
CA ASN A 277 2.20 18.15 -0.54
C ASN A 277 3.21 17.25 0.15
N VAL A 278 4.33 16.93 -0.51
CA VAL A 278 5.37 16.06 0.06
C VAL A 278 6.52 16.90 0.60
N VAL A 279 6.85 16.72 1.88
CA VAL A 279 8.04 17.27 2.51
C VAL A 279 9.02 16.12 2.76
N VAL A 280 10.03 16.03 1.90
CA VAL A 280 11.08 15.02 2.02
C VAL A 280 12.01 15.39 3.18
N GLY A 281 12.07 14.52 4.18
CA GLY A 281 12.90 14.67 5.36
C GLY A 281 12.40 13.86 6.56
N LYS A 282 13.26 13.74 7.57
CA LYS A 282 12.96 13.00 8.78
C LYS A 282 12.44 13.91 9.88
N MET A 283 11.42 13.49 10.62
CA MET A 283 10.93 14.24 11.78
C MET A 283 11.96 14.17 12.91
N THR A 284 12.37 15.32 13.43
CA THR A 284 13.35 15.42 14.52
C THR A 284 12.79 16.07 15.79
N GLY A 285 11.62 16.72 15.71
CA GLY A 285 10.97 17.32 16.87
C GLY A 285 9.50 17.66 16.61
N ILE A 286 8.71 17.77 17.69
CA ILE A 286 7.32 18.22 17.65
C ILE A 286 7.17 19.33 18.68
N ASP A 287 6.76 20.52 18.24
CA ASP A 287 6.37 21.60 19.13
C ASP A 287 4.84 21.66 19.20
N ARG A 288 4.30 21.30 20.35
CA ARG A 288 2.85 21.25 20.60
C ARG A 288 2.25 22.62 20.86
N ALA A 289 2.98 23.50 21.55
CA ALA A 289 2.49 24.83 21.89
C ALA A 289 2.38 25.70 20.63
N ALA A 290 3.40 25.65 19.76
CA ALA A 290 3.40 26.37 18.49
C ALA A 290 2.77 25.57 17.33
N LYS A 291 2.32 24.34 17.57
CA LYS A 291 1.73 23.40 16.58
C LYS A 291 2.52 23.30 15.27
N HIS A 292 3.79 22.93 15.36
CA HIS A 292 4.59 22.60 14.18
C HIS A 292 5.52 21.40 14.41
N VAL A 293 5.82 20.70 13.32
CA VAL A 293 6.81 19.63 13.28
C VAL A 293 8.13 20.20 12.78
N VAL A 294 9.23 19.81 13.41
CA VAL A 294 10.58 20.10 12.95
C VAL A 294 11.08 18.91 12.14
N VAL A 295 11.51 19.19 10.91
CA VAL A 295 12.04 18.21 9.96
C VAL A 295 13.56 18.42 9.84
N SER A 296 14.27 17.38 9.45
CA SER A 296 15.70 17.40 9.12
C SER A 296 16.08 18.66 8.32
N LYS A 297 17.22 19.28 8.66
CA LYS A 297 17.66 20.62 8.19
C LYS A 297 16.90 21.80 8.81
N GLY A 298 16.13 21.59 9.88
CA GLY A 298 15.49 22.65 10.67
C GLY A 298 14.22 23.24 10.05
N LYS A 299 13.68 22.63 8.98
CA LYS A 299 12.45 23.08 8.34
C LYS A 299 11.26 22.86 9.29
N LYS A 300 10.44 23.90 9.47
CA LYS A 300 9.23 23.86 10.31
C LYS A 300 7.99 23.68 9.43
N VAL A 301 7.14 22.71 9.78
CA VAL A 301 5.88 22.42 9.08
C VAL A 301 4.72 22.58 10.07
N PRO A 302 3.89 23.63 9.95
CA PRO A 302 2.80 23.86 10.89
C PRO A 302 1.61 22.92 10.64
N TYR A 303 0.89 22.56 11.70
CA TYR A 303 -0.27 21.67 11.64
C TYR A 303 -1.43 22.19 12.47
N ASP A 304 -2.64 21.82 12.09
CA ASP A 304 -3.83 21.88 12.95
C ASP A 304 -4.14 20.49 13.51
N HIS A 305 -3.94 19.46 12.67
CA HIS A 305 -3.99 18.05 13.05
C HIS A 305 -2.71 17.34 12.60
N LEU A 306 -2.05 16.64 13.53
CA LEU A 306 -0.86 15.85 13.28
C LEU A 306 -1.20 14.36 13.38
N VAL A 307 -0.79 13.59 12.37
CA VAL A 307 -1.02 12.14 12.30
C VAL A 307 0.31 11.43 12.23
N LEU A 308 0.66 10.67 13.27
CA LEU A 308 1.91 9.92 13.35
C LEU A 308 1.70 8.47 12.86
N CYS A 309 2.33 8.14 11.73
CA CYS A 309 2.25 6.85 11.04
C CYS A 309 3.65 6.31 10.68
N THR A 310 4.66 6.58 11.50
CA THR A 310 6.07 6.23 11.24
C THR A 310 6.38 4.73 11.33
N GLY A 311 5.48 3.94 11.93
CA GLY A 311 5.64 2.48 12.04
C GLY A 311 6.84 2.05 12.89
N GLN A 312 7.43 0.91 12.54
CA GLN A 312 8.63 0.36 13.18
C GLN A 312 9.65 -0.03 12.09
N GLN A 313 10.93 0.12 12.41
CA GLN A 313 12.07 -0.14 11.51
C GLN A 313 13.08 -1.07 12.19
N TYR A 314 13.88 -1.77 11.39
CA TYR A 314 14.98 -2.58 11.90
C TYR A 314 16.02 -1.69 12.60
N GLN A 315 16.32 -2.03 13.86
CA GLN A 315 17.25 -1.26 14.68
C GLN A 315 18.66 -1.80 14.50
N VAL A 316 19.65 -0.91 14.46
CA VAL A 316 21.07 -1.29 14.48
C VAL A 316 21.32 -2.20 15.70
N PRO A 317 21.85 -3.41 15.51
CA PRO A 317 22.05 -4.33 16.62
C PRO A 317 23.21 -3.79 17.45
N CYS A 318 23.04 -3.75 18.77
CA CYS A 318 24.12 -3.40 19.68
C CYS A 318 24.91 -4.67 20.01
N PRO A 319 26.19 -4.79 19.62
CA PRO A 319 27.03 -5.90 20.08
C PRO A 319 27.09 -5.90 21.60
N THR A 320 27.15 -7.07 22.22
CA THR A 320 27.21 -7.18 23.69
C THR A 320 28.55 -6.75 24.28
N GLY A 321 29.57 -6.55 23.43
CA GLY A 321 30.91 -6.14 23.82
C GLY A 321 31.76 -7.28 24.41
N VAL A 322 31.23 -8.50 24.41
CA VAL A 322 31.87 -9.67 25.02
C VAL A 322 33.00 -10.20 24.14
N GLU A 323 34.21 -10.26 24.71
CA GLU A 323 35.37 -10.86 24.04
C GLU A 323 35.22 -12.38 23.94
N ILE A 324 35.31 -12.91 22.72
CA ILE A 324 35.20 -14.36 22.43
C ILE A 324 36.28 -15.18 23.17
N SER A 325 37.46 -14.61 23.41
CA SER A 325 38.58 -15.27 24.09
C SER A 325 38.22 -15.77 25.50
N LYS A 326 37.23 -15.13 26.14
CA LYS A 326 36.72 -15.50 27.47
C LYS A 326 35.75 -16.69 27.44
N LEU A 327 35.40 -17.21 26.27
CA LEU A 327 34.52 -18.38 26.05
C LEU A 327 33.15 -18.29 26.76
N LEU A 328 32.64 -17.07 26.94
CA LEU A 328 31.37 -16.81 27.62
C LEU A 328 30.18 -17.34 26.79
N THR A 329 29.17 -17.85 27.49
CA THR A 329 27.97 -18.44 26.87
C THR A 329 26.78 -17.50 26.94
N ASN A 330 25.74 -17.75 26.14
CA ASN A 330 24.52 -16.92 26.15
C ASN A 330 23.92 -16.72 27.56
N ARG A 331 24.08 -17.66 28.49
CA ARG A 331 23.54 -17.58 29.86
C ARG A 331 24.09 -16.38 30.65
N GLU A 332 25.31 -15.97 30.35
CA GLU A 332 26.04 -14.91 31.06
C GLU A 332 25.87 -13.53 30.39
N VAL A 333 25.27 -13.50 29.18
CA VAL A 333 25.27 -12.32 28.28
C VAL A 333 23.88 -11.69 28.09
N ILE A 334 22.80 -12.40 28.45
CA ILE A 334 21.38 -11.99 28.19
C ILE A 334 21.03 -10.58 28.68
N ASN A 335 21.70 -10.06 29.70
CA ASN A 335 21.38 -8.73 30.27
C ASN A 335 21.84 -7.53 29.40
N GLY A 336 22.77 -7.72 28.45
CA GLY A 336 23.27 -6.64 27.58
C GLY A 336 22.48 -6.43 26.28
N CYS A 337 21.67 -7.41 25.86
CA CYS A 337 21.12 -7.50 24.49
C CYS A 337 19.98 -6.48 24.16
N LYS A 338 19.59 -5.64 25.12
CA LYS A 338 18.52 -4.63 24.97
C LYS A 338 19.03 -3.19 24.87
N GLN A 339 20.34 -2.99 24.86
CA GLN A 339 20.91 -1.66 24.72
C GLN A 339 20.76 -1.15 23.28
N ARG A 340 20.54 0.16 23.14
CA ARG A 340 20.54 0.83 21.83
C ARG A 340 21.98 1.12 21.43
N TYR A 341 22.31 0.85 20.17
CA TYR A 341 23.61 1.20 19.63
C TYR A 341 23.73 2.72 19.48
N THR A 342 24.79 3.29 20.06
CA THR A 342 25.07 4.75 20.04
C THR A 342 26.30 5.12 19.23
N GLY A 343 27.03 4.12 18.70
CA GLY A 343 28.21 4.34 17.88
C GLY A 343 27.87 4.78 16.45
N VAL A 344 28.91 4.98 15.64
CA VAL A 344 28.77 5.22 14.20
C VAL A 344 28.25 3.94 13.53
N VAL A 345 27.21 4.06 12.72
CA VAL A 345 26.63 2.95 11.98
C VAL A 345 27.59 2.56 10.85
N PRO A 346 28.08 1.31 10.79
CA PRO A 346 29.03 0.91 9.75
C PRO A 346 28.44 1.01 8.34
N THR A 347 29.28 1.39 7.37
CA THR A 347 28.85 1.65 5.98
C THR A 347 28.34 0.41 5.24
N ASN A 348 28.81 -0.77 5.63
CA ASN A 348 28.40 -2.05 5.05
C ASN A 348 27.39 -2.83 5.93
N LEU A 349 26.75 -2.14 6.88
CA LEU A 349 25.60 -2.63 7.64
C LEU A 349 24.30 -2.15 7.00
N PHE A 350 23.49 -3.09 6.54
CA PHE A 350 22.21 -2.82 5.89
C PHE A 350 21.05 -3.11 6.86
N ASN A 351 20.28 -2.06 7.16
CA ASN A 351 18.96 -2.14 7.81
C ASN A 351 17.95 -1.59 6.82
N PHE A 352 16.97 -2.40 6.43
CA PHE A 352 15.94 -1.97 5.48
C PHE A 352 14.74 -1.37 6.20
N SER A 353 14.40 -0.14 5.86
CA SER A 353 13.17 0.51 6.32
C SER A 353 12.11 0.59 5.23
N ASP A 354 12.54 0.76 3.98
CA ASP A 354 11.68 0.91 2.81
C ASP A 354 12.32 0.34 1.53
N ASP A 355 11.58 0.46 0.42
CA ASP A 355 11.99 -0.01 -0.91
C ASP A 355 13.26 0.72 -1.41
N GLU A 356 13.47 1.98 -1.01
CA GLU A 356 14.64 2.78 -1.41
C GLU A 356 15.92 2.27 -0.75
N ASP A 357 15.85 1.91 0.54
CA ASP A 357 16.97 1.26 1.21
C ASP A 357 17.33 -0.08 0.54
N CYS A 358 16.33 -0.83 0.09
CA CYS A 358 16.52 -2.08 -0.65
C CYS A 358 17.19 -1.84 -2.02
N LEU A 359 16.78 -0.80 -2.74
CA LEU A 359 17.37 -0.38 -4.02
C LEU A 359 18.85 0.01 -3.85
N ARG A 360 19.15 0.85 -2.85
CA ARG A 360 20.52 1.27 -2.55
C ARG A 360 21.43 0.10 -2.21
N ALA A 361 20.95 -0.85 -1.41
CA ALA A 361 21.73 -2.04 -1.08
C ALA A 361 21.94 -2.96 -2.27
N GLU A 362 20.94 -3.15 -3.13
CA GLU A 362 21.12 -3.95 -4.34
C GLU A 362 22.16 -3.32 -5.29
N HIS A 363 22.13 -2.00 -5.45
CA HIS A 363 23.13 -1.26 -6.22
C HIS A 363 24.53 -1.42 -5.63
N TRP A 364 24.65 -1.21 -4.32
CA TRP A 364 25.92 -1.38 -3.61
C TRP A 364 26.48 -2.80 -3.74
N LEU A 365 25.63 -3.83 -3.64
CA LEU A 365 26.03 -5.22 -3.83
C LEU A 365 26.55 -5.48 -5.25
N LYS A 366 25.85 -4.95 -6.27
CA LYS A 366 26.25 -5.12 -7.68
C LYS A 366 27.62 -4.49 -7.96
N GLU A 367 27.86 -3.30 -7.43
CA GLU A 367 29.12 -2.58 -7.68
C GLU A 367 30.28 -3.14 -6.84
N ASN A 368 30.04 -3.43 -5.56
CA ASN A 368 31.14 -3.66 -4.60
C ASN A 368 31.30 -5.13 -4.18
N PHE A 369 30.23 -5.95 -4.26
CA PHE A 369 30.23 -7.27 -3.62
C PHE A 369 30.23 -8.46 -4.59
N ILE A 370 29.45 -8.41 -5.69
CA ILE A 370 29.25 -9.57 -6.59
C ILE A 370 30.60 -10.12 -7.11
N ASN A 371 31.51 -9.23 -7.52
CA ASN A 371 32.82 -9.60 -8.04
C ASN A 371 33.88 -9.88 -6.96
N SER A 372 33.56 -9.64 -5.69
CA SER A 372 34.46 -9.88 -4.56
C SER A 372 34.42 -11.35 -4.10
N ARG A 373 35.39 -11.76 -3.26
CA ARG A 373 35.38 -13.05 -2.55
C ARG A 373 34.82 -12.96 -1.12
N GLY A 374 34.23 -11.82 -0.75
CA GLY A 374 33.74 -11.59 0.61
C GLY A 374 32.52 -12.43 0.99
N ASN A 375 32.26 -12.62 2.27
CA ASN A 375 31.06 -13.32 2.74
C ASN A 375 29.96 -12.33 3.16
N VAL A 376 28.71 -12.76 3.13
CA VAL A 376 27.55 -12.01 3.65
C VAL A 376 27.06 -12.66 4.92
N ILE A 377 26.79 -11.84 5.94
CA ILE A 377 26.04 -12.28 7.13
C ILE A 377 24.64 -11.70 7.05
N VAL A 378 23.63 -12.57 7.19
CA VAL A 378 22.23 -12.18 7.38
C VAL A 378 21.85 -12.52 8.82
N TYR A 379 21.66 -11.53 9.67
CA TYR A 379 21.42 -11.71 11.10
C TYR A 379 19.96 -11.44 11.45
N GLY A 380 19.19 -12.46 11.83
CA GLY A 380 17.79 -12.31 12.22
C GLY A 380 16.99 -13.61 12.17
N ASN A 381 15.79 -13.59 12.75
CA ASN A 381 14.86 -14.72 12.78
C ASN A 381 13.48 -14.38 12.18
N THR A 382 13.36 -13.23 11.52
CA THR A 382 12.14 -12.79 10.83
C THR A 382 12.02 -13.42 9.45
N ILE A 383 10.84 -13.38 8.87
CA ILE A 383 10.61 -13.86 7.52
C ILE A 383 11.41 -13.07 6.46
N ASP A 384 11.68 -11.78 6.73
CA ASP A 384 12.52 -10.91 5.88
C ASP A 384 13.95 -11.46 5.73
N SER A 385 14.49 -12.13 6.77
CA SER A 385 15.81 -12.76 6.70
C SER A 385 15.89 -13.87 5.66
N TYR A 386 14.84 -14.68 5.51
CA TYR A 386 14.76 -15.72 4.51
C TYR A 386 14.55 -15.14 3.11
N SER A 387 13.70 -14.11 2.99
CA SER A 387 13.48 -13.39 1.72
C SER A 387 14.76 -12.73 1.21
N THR A 388 15.52 -12.11 2.11
CA THR A 388 16.84 -11.54 1.80
C THR A 388 17.84 -12.62 1.39
N ALA A 389 17.92 -13.75 2.10
CA ALA A 389 18.80 -14.86 1.71
C ALA A 389 18.50 -15.37 0.29
N GLN A 390 17.22 -15.54 -0.05
CA GLN A 390 16.79 -15.91 -1.40
C GLN A 390 17.12 -14.83 -2.44
N THR A 391 17.02 -13.55 -2.08
CA THR A 391 17.36 -12.43 -2.97
C THR A 391 18.85 -12.39 -3.27
N LEU A 392 19.70 -12.61 -2.27
CA LEU A 392 21.14 -12.72 -2.46
C LEU A 392 21.50 -13.88 -3.41
N LEU A 393 20.84 -15.03 -3.25
CA LEU A 393 20.98 -16.15 -4.19
C LEU A 393 20.52 -15.77 -5.61
N ALA A 394 19.40 -15.07 -5.75
CA ALA A 394 18.87 -14.61 -7.04
C ALA A 394 19.75 -13.54 -7.72
N LEU A 395 20.53 -12.78 -6.95
CA LEU A 395 21.55 -11.85 -7.45
C LEU A 395 22.83 -12.56 -7.92
N GLY A 396 22.91 -13.89 -7.80
CA GLY A 396 24.04 -14.71 -8.24
C GLY A 396 25.14 -14.88 -7.18
N ILE A 397 24.89 -14.52 -5.92
CA ILE A 397 25.84 -14.77 -4.83
C ILE A 397 25.78 -16.26 -4.48
N HIS A 398 26.92 -16.95 -4.55
CA HIS A 398 27.01 -18.36 -4.21
C HIS A 398 26.65 -18.60 -2.74
N GLY A 399 25.78 -19.57 -2.45
CA GLY A 399 25.25 -19.73 -1.10
C GLY A 399 26.28 -20.11 -0.04
N SER A 400 27.41 -20.74 -0.42
CA SER A 400 28.55 -20.96 0.50
C SER A 400 29.16 -19.68 1.08
N ARG A 401 28.89 -18.52 0.47
CA ARG A 401 29.31 -17.19 0.96
C ARG A 401 28.25 -16.53 1.84
N ILE A 402 27.07 -17.14 2.00
CA ILE A 402 25.94 -16.59 2.76
C ILE A 402 25.86 -17.33 4.10
N HIS A 403 25.97 -16.57 5.18
CA HIS A 403 25.83 -17.07 6.54
C HIS A 403 24.57 -16.46 7.17
N LEU A 404 23.53 -17.29 7.35
CA LEU A 404 22.31 -16.91 8.04
C LEU A 404 22.48 -17.19 9.54
N VAL A 405 22.53 -16.14 10.36
CA VAL A 405 22.73 -16.23 11.80
C VAL A 405 21.44 -15.84 12.52
N GLN A 406 20.86 -16.78 13.26
CA GLN A 406 19.58 -16.61 13.92
C GLN A 406 19.75 -16.35 15.41
N PRO A 407 19.29 -15.20 15.93
CA PRO A 407 19.26 -14.96 17.36
C PRO A 407 18.24 -15.87 18.06
N PRO A 408 18.41 -16.12 19.38
CA PRO A 408 17.43 -16.85 20.17
C PRO A 408 16.02 -16.26 20.00
N LEU A 409 15.02 -17.12 19.92
CA LEU A 409 13.63 -16.70 19.75
C LEU A 409 13.15 -15.91 20.98
N SER A 410 12.49 -14.78 20.74
CA SER A 410 11.84 -13.97 21.79
C SER A 410 10.45 -14.51 22.18
N SER A 411 9.87 -15.35 21.32
CA SER A 411 8.55 -15.98 21.47
C SER A 411 8.64 -17.45 21.08
N ASN A 412 7.72 -18.26 21.59
CA ASN A 412 7.60 -19.67 21.21
C ASN A 412 7.04 -19.88 19.79
N VAL A 413 6.66 -18.81 19.09
CA VAL A 413 6.11 -18.82 17.73
C VAL A 413 7.18 -18.39 16.73
N THR A 414 7.45 -19.22 15.74
CA THR A 414 8.37 -18.91 14.63
C THR A 414 7.71 -17.95 13.64
N CYS A 415 8.51 -17.30 12.78
CA CYS A 415 7.99 -16.33 11.80
C CYS A 415 7.13 -16.96 10.68
N LEU A 416 7.33 -18.24 10.37
CA LEU A 416 6.54 -19.00 9.39
C LEU A 416 5.38 -19.77 10.04
N ASN A 417 5.53 -20.15 11.32
CA ASN A 417 4.55 -20.88 12.13
C ASN A 417 3.92 -22.09 11.42
N ASN A 418 4.73 -22.80 10.62
CA ASN A 418 4.29 -23.97 9.86
C ASN A 418 5.48 -24.92 9.62
N ASN A 419 5.48 -26.06 10.31
CA ASN A 419 6.59 -27.01 10.29
C ASN A 419 6.91 -27.56 8.88
N ALA A 420 5.89 -27.76 8.03
CA ALA A 420 6.11 -28.27 6.68
C ALA A 420 6.90 -27.27 5.83
N ILE A 421 6.53 -25.98 5.91
CA ILE A 421 7.22 -24.91 5.18
C ILE A 421 8.60 -24.65 5.78
N GLU A 422 8.73 -24.67 7.11
CA GLU A 422 10.03 -24.52 7.76
C GLU A 422 11.03 -25.60 7.35
N ASN A 423 10.58 -26.86 7.26
CA ASN A 423 11.42 -27.95 6.81
C ASN A 423 11.81 -27.77 5.33
N ALA A 424 10.86 -27.41 4.47
CA ALA A 424 11.15 -27.14 3.05
C ALA A 424 12.14 -25.98 2.86
N VAL A 425 12.03 -24.92 3.67
CA VAL A 425 12.98 -23.77 3.64
C VAL A 425 14.36 -24.20 4.14
N LYS A 426 14.44 -25.02 5.20
CA LYS A 426 15.72 -25.56 5.69
C LYS A 426 16.41 -26.43 4.64
N GLU A 427 15.67 -27.33 4.01
CA GLU A 427 16.18 -28.17 2.92
C GLU A 427 16.64 -27.33 1.72
N ALA A 428 15.88 -26.29 1.36
CA ALA A 428 16.25 -25.39 0.27
C ALA A 428 17.52 -24.59 0.58
N LEU A 429 17.70 -24.12 1.81
CA LEU A 429 18.94 -23.44 2.24
C LEU A 429 20.14 -24.38 2.17
N LEU A 430 20.00 -25.61 2.67
CA LEU A 430 21.05 -26.63 2.60
C LEU A 430 21.42 -26.99 1.16
N LYS A 431 20.43 -27.15 0.28
CA LYS A 431 20.64 -27.47 -1.13
C LYS A 431 21.41 -26.37 -1.89
N ASN A 432 21.31 -25.13 -1.44
CA ASN A 432 22.03 -23.99 -2.01
C ASN A 432 23.34 -23.69 -1.25
N ASP A 433 23.83 -24.58 -0.38
CA ASP A 433 25.04 -24.44 0.42
C ASP A 433 25.05 -23.22 1.38
N VAL A 434 23.88 -22.72 1.79
CA VAL A 434 23.78 -21.61 2.74
C VAL A 434 24.04 -22.10 4.17
N CYS A 435 24.99 -21.49 4.86
CA CYS A 435 25.36 -21.87 6.23
C CYS A 435 24.39 -21.22 7.24
N VAL A 436 23.71 -22.03 8.06
CA VAL A 436 22.76 -21.53 9.07
C VAL A 436 23.28 -21.77 10.49
N TYR A 437 23.31 -20.72 11.30
CA TYR A 437 23.72 -20.76 12.71
C TYR A 437 22.53 -20.39 13.60
N TYR A 438 22.21 -21.24 14.57
CA TYR A 438 21.08 -21.05 15.47
C TYR A 438 21.52 -20.51 16.84
N ASP A 439 20.57 -19.92 17.59
CA ASP A 439 20.76 -19.46 18.97
C ASP A 439 22.02 -18.60 19.18
N SER A 440 22.34 -17.75 18.20
CA SER A 440 23.60 -17.00 18.14
C SER A 440 23.36 -15.52 18.44
N ILE A 441 24.05 -14.96 19.44
CA ILE A 441 23.93 -13.55 19.84
C ILE A 441 25.17 -12.80 19.36
N LEU A 442 24.99 -11.64 18.73
CA LEU A 442 26.08 -10.79 18.28
C LEU A 442 26.91 -10.27 19.47
N ALA A 443 28.19 -10.66 19.52
CA ALA A 443 29.13 -10.31 20.57
C ALA A 443 29.90 -9.02 20.26
N GLN A 444 30.61 -9.00 19.13
CA GLN A 444 31.48 -7.88 18.71
C GLN A 444 31.56 -7.81 17.18
N TRP A 445 31.83 -6.62 16.66
CA TRP A 445 32.36 -6.42 15.31
C TRP A 445 33.85 -6.18 15.39
N ASN A 446 34.62 -6.66 14.41
CA ASN A 446 36.06 -6.40 14.27
C ASN A 446 36.85 -6.65 15.57
N GLU A 447 36.48 -7.66 16.36
CA GLU A 447 37.14 -7.98 17.65
C GLU A 447 37.13 -6.84 18.69
N GLY A 448 36.19 -5.90 18.56
CA GLY A 448 36.10 -4.73 19.44
C GLY A 448 36.83 -3.50 18.90
N ASP A 449 37.53 -3.60 17.76
CA ASP A 449 38.13 -2.48 17.06
C ASP A 449 37.09 -1.60 16.36
N HIS A 450 37.55 -0.60 15.60
CA HIS A 450 36.70 0.30 14.85
C HIS A 450 35.73 -0.48 13.94
N PRO A 451 34.40 -0.27 14.06
CA PRO A 451 33.42 -1.15 13.43
C PRO A 451 33.19 -0.87 11.94
N ASP A 452 33.77 0.19 11.37
CA ASP A 452 33.54 0.60 9.98
C ASP A 452 34.81 0.45 9.11
N PRO A 453 34.81 -0.38 8.06
CA PRO A 453 33.77 -1.33 7.68
C PRO A 453 33.80 -2.61 8.55
N ILE A 454 32.67 -3.32 8.63
CA ILE A 454 32.61 -4.63 9.30
C ILE A 454 33.36 -5.65 8.45
N THR A 455 34.46 -6.18 8.97
CA THR A 455 35.28 -7.25 8.34
C THR A 455 35.01 -8.62 8.96
N CYS A 456 34.64 -8.63 10.24
CA CYS A 456 34.24 -9.86 10.92
C CYS A 456 33.21 -9.58 12.03
N ALA A 457 32.36 -10.57 12.26
CA ALA A 457 31.39 -10.57 13.34
C ALA A 457 31.58 -11.80 14.23
N SER A 458 31.58 -11.54 15.52
CA SER A 458 31.78 -12.49 16.60
C SER A 458 30.44 -12.80 17.25
N PHE A 459 30.13 -14.07 17.48
CA PHE A 459 28.86 -14.50 18.06
C PHE A 459 29.07 -15.42 19.26
N THR A 460 28.30 -15.20 20.33
CA THR A 460 28.15 -16.16 21.42
C THR A 460 27.02 -17.13 21.13
N THR A 461 27.15 -18.36 21.63
CA THR A 461 26.10 -19.38 21.54
C THR A 461 25.87 -20.00 22.91
N LYS A 462 24.97 -20.99 22.98
CA LYS A 462 24.78 -21.82 24.18
C LYS A 462 25.99 -22.73 24.48
N THR A 463 26.82 -23.03 23.48
CA THR A 463 27.92 -23.99 23.58
C THR A 463 29.28 -23.31 23.46
N ARG A 464 29.66 -22.91 22.24
CA ARG A 464 30.95 -22.28 21.96
C ARG A 464 30.76 -21.03 21.09
N PRO A 465 31.39 -19.90 21.42
CA PRO A 465 31.39 -18.74 20.55
C PRO A 465 32.16 -19.03 19.25
N PHE A 466 31.79 -18.32 18.18
CA PHE A 466 32.43 -18.46 16.88
C PHE A 466 32.57 -17.10 16.19
N LYS A 467 33.44 -17.05 15.18
CA LYS A 467 33.75 -15.85 14.40
C LYS A 467 33.48 -16.12 12.93
N LEU A 468 32.86 -15.16 12.26
CA LEU A 468 32.64 -15.18 10.82
C LEU A 468 33.27 -13.94 10.19
N GLN A 469 34.01 -14.13 9.10
CA GLN A 469 34.44 -13.04 8.24
C GLN A 469 33.27 -12.61 7.37
N CYS A 470 33.12 -11.31 7.11
CA CYS A 470 32.12 -10.79 6.19
C CYS A 470 32.58 -9.48 5.54
N SER A 471 31.94 -9.14 4.43
CA SER A 471 32.10 -7.84 3.77
C SER A 471 30.77 -7.09 3.66
N ALA A 472 29.65 -7.76 3.96
CA ALA A 472 28.33 -7.16 4.08
C ALA A 472 27.57 -7.79 5.26
N PHE A 473 26.83 -6.98 6.01
CA PHE A 473 26.03 -7.42 7.14
C PHE A 473 24.59 -6.92 6.99
N PHE A 474 23.62 -7.82 6.87
CA PHE A 474 22.19 -7.49 6.84
C PHE A 474 21.58 -7.80 8.19
N ASN A 475 20.87 -6.86 8.78
CA ASN A 475 20.28 -7.05 10.10
C ASN A 475 18.74 -6.99 10.07
N PHE A 476 18.17 -8.05 10.61
CA PHE A 476 16.73 -8.29 10.74
C PHE A 476 16.36 -8.80 12.16
N SER A 477 17.19 -8.48 13.16
CA SER A 477 17.07 -9.06 14.51
C SER A 477 15.93 -8.45 15.34
N ASN A 478 15.72 -7.14 15.27
CA ASN A 478 14.72 -6.44 16.07
C ASN A 478 14.12 -5.23 15.35
N LYS A 479 12.79 -5.11 15.38
CA LYS A 479 12.06 -3.92 14.92
C LYS A 479 11.71 -3.03 16.12
N GLY A 480 11.93 -1.73 15.97
CA GLY A 480 11.64 -0.73 16.99
C GLY A 480 11.22 0.61 16.37
N VAL A 481 10.85 1.55 17.22
CA VAL A 481 10.65 2.94 16.79
C VAL A 481 12.03 3.58 16.61
N ASP A 482 12.23 4.23 15.47
CA ASP A 482 13.43 5.01 15.18
C ASP A 482 13.75 5.99 16.32
N TYR A 483 15.05 6.15 16.61
CA TYR A 483 15.50 6.93 17.77
C TYR A 483 15.11 8.40 17.70
N GLU A 484 15.27 9.04 16.55
CA GLU A 484 14.92 10.46 16.39
C GLU A 484 13.41 10.68 16.51
N THR A 485 12.63 9.76 15.95
CA THR A 485 11.17 9.73 16.11
C THR A 485 10.77 9.56 17.57
N PHE A 486 11.36 8.58 18.27
CA PHE A 486 11.13 8.36 19.70
C PHE A 486 11.49 9.61 20.51
N LYS A 487 12.66 10.20 20.26
CA LYS A 487 13.13 11.41 20.93
C LYS A 487 12.15 12.56 20.71
N ALA A 488 11.73 12.80 19.47
CA ALA A 488 10.76 13.84 19.12
C ALA A 488 9.41 13.67 19.85
N ILE A 489 8.93 12.42 19.97
CA ILE A 489 7.69 12.10 20.70
C ILE A 489 7.86 12.34 22.20
N ASN A 490 8.97 11.86 22.77
CA ASN A 490 9.28 11.98 24.20
C ASN A 490 9.49 13.44 24.61
N ASP A 491 10.29 14.20 23.85
CA ASP A 491 10.56 15.61 24.10
C ASP A 491 9.28 16.46 23.99
N ALA A 492 8.32 16.03 23.14
CA ALA A 492 6.99 16.63 23.06
C ALA A 492 6.05 16.23 24.21
N CYS A 493 6.52 15.46 25.19
CA CYS A 493 5.72 14.98 26.34
C CYS A 493 4.46 14.23 25.91
N LEU A 494 4.56 13.44 24.82
CA LEU A 494 3.54 12.46 24.45
C LEU A 494 3.77 11.17 25.24
N VAL A 495 2.69 10.54 25.71
CA VAL A 495 2.79 9.37 26.59
C VAL A 495 3.38 8.18 25.81
N TYR A 496 4.53 7.69 26.28
CA TYR A 496 5.27 6.60 25.65
C TYR A 496 5.56 5.48 26.66
N ASP A 497 5.02 4.29 26.40
CA ASP A 497 5.19 3.07 27.23
C ASP A 497 5.64 1.92 26.34
N GLY A 498 6.94 1.92 25.99
CA GLY A 498 7.52 1.05 24.97
C GLY A 498 7.08 1.39 23.53
N ARG A 499 5.90 1.99 23.37
CA ARG A 499 5.26 2.49 22.13
C ARG A 499 4.45 3.75 22.45
N LEU A 500 4.03 4.48 21.42
CA LEU A 500 3.17 5.66 21.60
C LEU A 500 1.77 5.21 22.04
N VAL A 501 1.30 5.73 23.18
CA VAL A 501 0.02 5.35 23.77
C VAL A 501 -1.11 6.11 23.09
N ILE A 502 -2.16 5.38 22.69
CA ILE A 502 -3.36 5.93 22.08
C ILE A 502 -4.65 5.44 22.76
N ASP A 503 -5.73 6.18 22.59
CA ASP A 503 -7.09 5.75 22.90
C ASP A 503 -7.70 4.88 21.76
N ALA A 504 -8.94 4.43 21.96
CA ALA A 504 -9.71 3.67 20.96
C ALA A 504 -10.00 4.47 19.67
N ASN A 505 -9.92 5.79 19.73
CA ASN A 505 -10.16 6.72 18.63
C ASN A 505 -8.86 7.30 18.06
N PHE A 506 -7.71 6.63 18.27
CA PHE A 506 -6.39 7.02 17.75
C PHE A 506 -5.79 8.31 18.34
N HIS A 507 -6.41 8.94 19.34
CA HIS A 507 -5.83 10.12 19.98
C HIS A 507 -4.65 9.72 20.86
N THR A 508 -3.64 10.58 20.91
CA THR A 508 -2.65 10.59 21.98
C THR A 508 -3.22 11.36 23.20
N ASN A 509 -2.36 11.68 24.18
CA ASN A 509 -2.73 12.62 25.25
C ASN A 509 -2.95 14.08 24.76
N ASP A 510 -2.73 14.35 23.48
CA ASP A 510 -3.07 15.62 22.82
C ASP A 510 -4.12 15.38 21.73
N VAL A 511 -5.27 16.07 21.81
CA VAL A 511 -6.40 15.89 20.88
C VAL A 511 -6.05 16.29 19.44
N ALA A 512 -5.08 17.21 19.26
CA ALA A 512 -4.62 17.60 17.93
C ALA A 512 -3.68 16.56 17.30
N ILE A 513 -3.19 15.59 18.07
CA ILE A 513 -2.20 14.60 17.63
C ILE A 513 -2.81 13.19 17.72
N ARG A 514 -2.93 12.55 16.57
CA ARG A 514 -3.35 11.15 16.43
C ARG A 514 -2.17 10.29 16.01
N ALA A 515 -2.25 9.00 16.30
CA ALA A 515 -1.23 8.05 15.84
C ALA A 515 -1.85 6.69 15.49
N ALA A 516 -1.24 6.01 14.52
CA ALA A 516 -1.71 4.70 14.08
C ALA A 516 -0.58 3.82 13.54
N GLY A 517 -0.88 2.53 13.40
CA GLY A 517 0.07 1.53 12.92
C GLY A 517 1.00 0.96 14.01
N PRO A 518 2.01 0.17 13.63
CA PRO A 518 2.85 -0.59 14.58
C PRO A 518 3.60 0.23 15.62
N LEU A 519 3.67 1.56 15.45
CA LEU A 519 4.26 2.51 16.39
C LEU A 519 3.45 2.63 17.69
N THR A 520 2.16 2.27 17.66
CA THR A 520 1.23 2.53 18.76
C THR A 520 0.94 1.32 19.64
N LYS A 521 0.42 1.61 20.84
CA LYS A 521 -0.17 0.68 21.80
C LYS A 521 -1.44 1.34 22.38
N PHE A 522 -2.48 0.56 22.68
CA PHE A 522 -3.66 1.08 23.37
C PHE A 522 -3.34 1.41 24.83
N SER A 523 -4.03 2.41 25.39
CA SER A 523 -3.93 2.77 26.80
C SER A 523 -4.16 1.57 27.74
N ASN A 524 -3.42 1.53 28.85
CA ASN A 524 -3.53 0.45 29.84
C ASN A 524 -4.93 0.38 30.49
N ILE A 525 -5.74 1.44 30.38
CA ILE A 525 -7.15 1.49 30.85
C ILE A 525 -8.01 0.40 30.18
N TYR A 526 -7.66 0.00 28.96
CA TYR A 526 -8.40 -1.04 28.23
C TYR A 526 -8.03 -2.48 28.66
N HIS A 527 -7.01 -2.65 29.51
CA HIS A 527 -6.51 -3.96 29.94
C HIS A 527 -6.17 -4.94 28.79
N ALA A 528 -5.83 -4.41 27.61
CA ALA A 528 -5.62 -5.18 26.37
C ALA A 528 -4.19 -5.02 25.81
N ASN A 529 -3.18 -5.09 26.67
CA ASN A 529 -1.77 -4.78 26.34
C ASN A 529 -1.19 -5.62 25.20
N GLU A 530 -1.70 -6.83 24.98
CA GLU A 530 -1.26 -7.73 23.92
C GLU A 530 -1.76 -7.30 22.54
N TRP A 531 -2.87 -6.57 22.49
CA TRP A 531 -3.46 -6.06 21.26
C TRP A 531 -2.85 -4.72 20.90
N THR A 532 -2.30 -4.66 19.70
CA THR A 532 -1.76 -3.44 19.10
C THR A 532 -2.14 -3.38 17.63
N HIS A 533 -1.96 -2.24 17.00
CA HIS A 533 -2.15 -2.12 15.56
C HIS A 533 -1.28 -3.07 14.72
N SER A 534 -0.16 -3.59 15.27
CA SER A 534 0.67 -4.59 14.58
C SER A 534 -0.04 -5.96 14.38
N ASN A 535 -1.12 -6.22 15.12
CA ASN A 535 -1.92 -7.44 15.02
C ASN A 535 -2.95 -7.38 13.88
N PHE A 536 -3.23 -6.20 13.32
CA PHE A 536 -4.28 -5.97 12.34
C PHE A 536 -3.74 -5.54 10.97
N SER A 537 -4.63 -5.48 9.98
CA SER A 537 -4.30 -4.98 8.64
C SER A 537 -3.98 -3.49 8.68
N SER A 538 -2.79 -3.11 8.21
CA SER A 538 -2.39 -1.69 8.14
C SER A 538 -3.30 -0.87 7.24
N LYS A 539 -3.82 -1.47 6.15
CA LYS A 539 -4.77 -0.82 5.25
C LYS A 539 -6.10 -0.53 5.95
N GLU A 540 -6.65 -1.49 6.68
CA GLU A 540 -7.89 -1.27 7.42
C GLU A 540 -7.71 -0.22 8.54
N ILE A 541 -6.60 -0.26 9.26
CA ILE A 541 -6.30 0.74 10.29
C ILE A 541 -6.23 2.15 9.71
N GLY A 542 -5.55 2.34 8.57
CA GLY A 542 -5.46 3.65 7.91
C GLY A 542 -6.82 4.16 7.43
N PHE A 543 -7.65 3.27 6.87
CA PHE A 543 -9.05 3.57 6.54
C PHE A 543 -9.87 4.00 7.76
N GLN A 544 -9.77 3.26 8.88
CA GLN A 544 -10.53 3.56 10.10
C GLN A 544 -10.07 4.85 10.77
N LEU A 545 -8.77 5.14 10.75
CA LEU A 545 -8.22 6.42 11.19
C LEU A 545 -8.79 7.59 10.36
N ALA A 546 -8.85 7.42 9.03
CA ALA A 546 -9.43 8.44 8.16
C ALA A 546 -10.93 8.61 8.41
N ALA A 547 -11.68 7.51 8.55
CA ALA A 547 -13.11 7.54 8.88
C ALA A 547 -13.37 8.28 10.20
N ALA A 548 -12.56 8.01 11.24
CA ALA A 548 -12.67 8.70 12.52
C ALA A 548 -12.39 10.22 12.39
N MET A 549 -11.42 10.62 11.55
CA MET A 549 -11.12 12.04 11.30
C MET A 549 -12.12 12.73 10.38
N LEU A 550 -12.76 12.02 9.46
CA LEU A 550 -13.77 12.59 8.56
C LEU A 550 -14.97 13.16 9.33
N ASN A 551 -15.32 12.59 10.49
CA ASN A 551 -16.34 13.15 11.39
C ASN A 551 -16.04 14.59 11.83
N LEU A 552 -14.79 15.06 11.76
CA LEU A 552 -14.41 16.44 12.08
C LEU A 552 -14.60 17.42 10.92
N PHE A 553 -14.62 16.91 9.68
CA PHE A 553 -14.52 17.74 8.48
C PHE A 553 -15.72 17.61 7.54
N ASP A 554 -16.43 16.49 7.61
CA ASP A 554 -17.53 16.17 6.72
C ASP A 554 -18.88 16.52 7.37
N PRO A 555 -19.54 17.60 6.93
CA PRO A 555 -20.83 18.00 7.49
C PRO A 555 -21.99 17.09 7.08
N THR A 556 -21.76 16.15 6.15
CA THR A 556 -22.80 15.22 5.67
C THR A 556 -22.91 13.96 6.52
N LEU A 557 -21.91 13.70 7.38
CA LEU A 557 -21.94 12.57 8.29
C LEU A 557 -22.82 12.90 9.50
N GLU A 558 -23.63 11.93 9.92
CA GLU A 558 -24.40 12.05 11.16
C GLU A 558 -23.44 12.17 12.35
N PRO A 559 -23.70 13.07 13.31
CA PRO A 559 -22.92 13.14 14.53
C PRO A 559 -22.92 11.78 15.21
N VAL A 560 -21.73 11.23 15.45
CA VAL A 560 -21.61 9.96 16.19
C VAL A 560 -22.17 10.19 17.59
N SER A 561 -23.24 9.48 17.95
CA SER A 561 -23.72 9.44 19.33
C SER A 561 -22.62 8.89 20.22
N GLU A 562 -22.36 9.53 21.37
CA GLU A 562 -21.40 9.00 22.34
C GLU A 562 -21.71 7.53 22.65
N PRO A 563 -20.70 6.65 22.66
CA PRO A 563 -20.92 5.26 23.03
C PRO A 563 -21.53 5.19 24.43
N PRO A 564 -22.40 4.22 24.72
CA PRO A 564 -22.76 3.87 26.09
C PRO A 564 -21.49 3.68 26.96
N GLU A 565 -21.52 4.13 28.23
CA GLU A 565 -20.36 4.11 29.15
C GLU A 565 -19.66 2.72 29.25
N ASP A 566 -20.41 1.63 29.06
CA ASP A 566 -19.88 0.25 29.07
C ASP A 566 -19.00 -0.10 27.85
N LEU A 567 -19.17 0.59 26.72
CA LEU A 567 -18.39 0.36 25.48
C LEU A 567 -17.12 1.21 25.42
N ASP A 568 -16.99 2.26 26.23
CA ASP A 568 -15.82 3.15 26.27
C ASP A 568 -14.54 2.47 26.77
N ARG A 569 -14.66 1.27 27.35
CA ARG A 569 -13.52 0.46 27.83
C ARG A 569 -13.14 -0.68 26.88
N LEU A 570 -13.72 -0.74 25.68
CA LEU A 570 -13.34 -1.73 24.68
C LEU A 570 -12.45 -1.12 23.61
N ILE A 571 -11.49 -1.91 23.13
CA ILE A 571 -10.72 -1.56 21.94
C ILE A 571 -11.49 -1.95 20.66
N PRO A 572 -11.33 -1.19 19.57
CA PRO A 572 -11.92 -1.55 18.28
C PRO A 572 -11.29 -2.84 17.75
N MET A 573 -12.15 -3.75 17.28
CA MET A 573 -11.74 -5.00 16.65
C MET A 573 -11.91 -4.92 15.13
N TYR A 574 -10.79 -5.05 14.43
CA TYR A 574 -10.72 -4.96 12.97
C TYR A 574 -10.80 -6.36 12.32
N LYS A 575 -11.45 -6.46 11.15
CA LYS A 575 -11.82 -7.76 10.52
C LYS A 575 -11.02 -8.11 9.28
N GLY A 576 -10.34 -7.14 8.68
CA GLY A 576 -9.52 -7.30 7.49
C GLY A 576 -8.35 -8.24 7.75
N CYS A 577 -8.08 -9.14 6.80
CA CYS A 577 -7.00 -10.09 6.91
C CYS A 577 -5.62 -9.42 6.97
N LYS A 578 -4.71 -10.06 7.70
CA LYS A 578 -3.28 -9.79 7.63
C LYS A 578 -2.67 -10.69 6.55
N ILE A 579 -1.82 -10.10 5.72
CA ILE A 579 -1.21 -10.79 4.58
C ILE A 579 0.30 -10.65 4.69
N GLN A 580 1.01 -11.74 4.41
CA GLN A 580 2.45 -11.81 4.27
C GLN A 580 2.77 -12.60 3.00
N GLY A 581 3.46 -12.01 2.04
CA GLY A 581 3.84 -12.67 0.81
C GLY A 581 5.24 -12.29 0.34
N GLY A 582 5.89 -13.18 -0.39
CA GLY A 582 7.25 -12.94 -0.87
C GLY A 582 7.87 -14.21 -1.47
N VAL A 583 9.16 -14.16 -1.75
CA VAL A 583 9.90 -15.31 -2.31
C VAL A 583 10.87 -15.83 -1.26
N LEU A 584 10.70 -17.09 -0.88
CA LEU A 584 11.50 -17.75 0.14
C LEU A 584 12.57 -18.66 -0.49
N PRO A 585 13.57 -19.13 0.29
CA PRO A 585 14.63 -20.01 -0.19
C PRO A 585 14.11 -21.19 -1.02
N GLY A 586 14.77 -21.44 -2.15
CA GLY A 586 14.35 -22.43 -3.14
C GLY A 586 13.52 -21.85 -4.29
N SER A 587 13.48 -20.51 -4.41
CA SER A 587 12.68 -19.77 -5.39
C SER A 587 11.19 -20.08 -5.30
N CYS A 588 10.68 -20.27 -4.08
CA CYS A 588 9.29 -20.57 -3.81
C CYS A 588 8.52 -19.30 -3.43
N TYR A 589 7.42 -19.03 -4.14
CA TYR A 589 6.43 -18.01 -3.80
C TYR A 589 5.65 -18.44 -2.56
N TYR A 590 5.70 -17.60 -1.54
CA TYR A 590 4.99 -17.76 -0.28
C TYR A 590 3.86 -16.73 -0.18
N LEU A 591 2.72 -17.18 0.33
CA LEU A 591 1.62 -16.30 0.71
C LEU A 591 0.94 -16.87 1.95
N HIS A 592 0.78 -16.04 2.97
CA HIS A 592 0.02 -16.35 4.16
C HIS A 592 -1.01 -15.25 4.40
N ILE A 593 -2.28 -15.61 4.33
CA ILE A 593 -3.42 -14.76 4.66
C ILE A 593 -4.01 -15.31 5.95
N SER A 594 -4.14 -14.49 6.97
CA SER A 594 -4.71 -14.90 8.25
C SER A 594 -5.59 -13.83 8.85
N LYS A 595 -6.52 -14.27 9.70
CA LYS A 595 -7.30 -13.38 10.52
C LYS A 595 -6.39 -12.64 11.52
N PRO A 596 -6.67 -11.35 11.79
CA PRO A 596 -6.00 -10.63 12.86
C PRO A 596 -6.09 -11.37 14.19
N GLY A 597 -4.98 -11.42 14.90
CA GLY A 597 -4.90 -12.17 16.15
C GLY A 597 -3.58 -12.00 16.88
N ILE A 598 -3.59 -12.48 18.12
CA ILE A 598 -2.37 -12.67 18.90
C ILE A 598 -1.70 -13.96 18.37
N PRO A 599 -0.40 -13.90 18.00
CA PRO A 599 0.29 -15.08 17.50
C PRO A 599 0.27 -16.22 18.51
N ALA A 600 -0.23 -17.38 18.08
CA ALA A 600 -0.12 -18.63 18.82
C ALA A 600 0.44 -19.70 17.89
N ARG A 601 1.12 -20.71 18.46
CA ARG A 601 1.72 -21.76 17.64
C ARG A 601 0.63 -22.55 16.91
N LEU A 602 0.86 -22.85 15.64
CA LEU A 602 -0.12 -23.53 14.80
C LEU A 602 -0.47 -24.93 15.30
N ASP A 603 0.50 -25.68 15.81
CA ASP A 603 0.27 -27.00 16.41
C ASP A 603 -0.68 -26.93 17.61
N VAL A 604 -0.51 -25.92 18.47
CA VAL A 604 -1.42 -25.66 19.59
C VAL A 604 -2.81 -25.28 19.09
N GLN A 605 -2.91 -24.42 18.07
CA GLN A 605 -4.21 -24.04 17.48
C GLN A 605 -4.97 -25.24 16.93
N ILE A 606 -4.29 -26.12 16.18
CA ILE A 606 -4.90 -27.33 15.59
C ILE A 606 -5.50 -28.24 16.66
N THR A 607 -4.85 -28.35 17.84
CA THR A 607 -5.35 -29.20 18.93
C THR A 607 -6.58 -28.64 19.65
N GLN A 608 -6.95 -27.38 19.41
CA GLN A 608 -8.11 -26.79 20.08
C GLN A 608 -9.43 -27.38 19.53
N PRO A 609 -10.41 -27.69 20.38
CA PRO A 609 -11.68 -28.27 19.95
C PRO A 609 -12.49 -27.33 19.03
N ASN A 610 -12.24 -26.03 19.14
CA ASN A 610 -12.86 -24.97 18.35
C ASN A 610 -12.07 -24.59 17.08
N TYR A 611 -11.08 -25.38 16.68
CA TYR A 611 -10.25 -25.03 15.54
C TYR A 611 -11.00 -25.12 14.20
N GLY A 612 -11.90 -26.10 14.03
CA GLY A 612 -12.61 -26.33 12.78
C GLY A 612 -11.91 -27.38 11.90
N MET A 613 -11.81 -27.12 10.59
CA MET A 613 -11.31 -28.06 9.59
C MET A 613 -10.15 -27.46 8.78
N GLU A 614 -9.16 -28.29 8.47
CA GLU A 614 -8.05 -27.94 7.60
C GLU A 614 -8.09 -28.77 6.31
N ILE A 615 -7.87 -28.09 5.18
CA ILE A 615 -7.78 -28.68 3.84
C ILE A 615 -6.39 -28.41 3.32
N LEU A 616 -5.66 -29.46 2.95
CA LEU A 616 -4.26 -29.39 2.54
C LEU A 616 -4.04 -30.21 1.26
N THR A 617 -3.51 -29.57 0.22
CA THR A 617 -3.09 -30.22 -1.02
C THR A 617 -1.62 -29.97 -1.30
N GLY A 618 -0.96 -30.97 -1.91
CA GLY A 618 0.44 -30.89 -2.31
C GLY A 618 1.42 -30.99 -1.14
N ASP A 619 2.68 -30.66 -1.41
CA ASP A 619 3.81 -30.84 -0.51
C ASP A 619 4.74 -29.63 -0.58
N ALA A 620 5.18 -29.15 0.59
CA ALA A 620 6.04 -27.98 0.70
C ALA A 620 7.41 -28.24 0.07
N THR A 621 7.95 -29.46 0.18
CA THR A 621 9.27 -29.83 -0.39
C THR A 621 9.24 -29.86 -1.91
N LYS A 622 8.12 -30.31 -2.49
CA LYS A 622 7.90 -30.32 -3.95
C LYS A 622 7.63 -28.91 -4.48
N GLY A 623 7.09 -28.03 -3.63
CA GLY A 623 6.76 -26.66 -3.97
C GLY A 623 5.41 -26.55 -4.67
N ASN A 624 4.41 -27.28 -4.18
CA ASN A 624 3.01 -27.20 -4.62
C ASN A 624 2.04 -27.21 -3.43
N TYR A 625 2.46 -26.67 -2.29
CA TYR A 625 1.72 -26.70 -1.03
C TYR A 625 0.64 -25.63 -0.97
N PHE A 626 -0.60 -26.05 -0.70
CA PHE A 626 -1.73 -25.17 -0.48
C PHE A 626 -2.51 -25.65 0.74
N ARG A 627 -2.70 -24.76 1.71
CA ARG A 627 -3.48 -24.99 2.93
C ARG A 627 -4.59 -23.96 3.07
N ILE A 628 -5.80 -24.41 3.37
CA ILE A 628 -6.95 -23.59 3.78
C ILE A 628 -7.44 -24.05 5.14
N HIS A 629 -7.56 -23.10 6.07
CA HIS A 629 -8.17 -23.30 7.37
C HIS A 629 -9.58 -22.70 7.39
N ILE A 630 -10.54 -23.54 7.79
CA ILE A 630 -11.96 -23.22 7.90
C ILE A 630 -12.34 -23.36 9.36
N ASN A 631 -12.87 -22.30 9.95
CA ASN A 631 -13.26 -22.33 11.37
C ASN A 631 -14.57 -23.10 11.58
N LEU A 632 -14.99 -23.23 12.84
CA LEU A 632 -16.24 -23.94 13.17
C LEU A 632 -17.51 -23.30 12.62
N TYR A 633 -17.47 -22.02 12.24
CA TYR A 633 -18.57 -21.37 11.54
C TYR A 633 -18.54 -21.58 10.02
N SER A 634 -17.70 -22.52 9.55
CA SER A 634 -17.52 -22.85 8.14
C SER A 634 -17.03 -21.68 7.28
N MET A 635 -16.29 -20.75 7.90
CA MET A 635 -15.69 -19.58 7.26
C MET A 635 -14.18 -19.76 7.10
N VAL A 636 -13.63 -19.32 5.97
CA VAL A 636 -12.18 -19.33 5.73
C VAL A 636 -11.49 -18.30 6.64
N GLU A 637 -10.60 -18.78 7.50
CA GLU A 637 -9.89 -17.98 8.52
C GLU A 637 -8.39 -17.85 8.25
N ALA A 638 -7.79 -18.80 7.52
CA ALA A 638 -6.42 -18.66 7.02
C ALA A 638 -6.18 -19.41 5.70
N ILE A 639 -5.28 -18.89 4.88
CA ILE A 639 -4.81 -19.48 3.63
C ILE A 639 -3.28 -19.43 3.65
N THR A 640 -2.62 -20.53 3.34
CA THR A 640 -1.15 -20.59 3.24
C THR A 640 -0.75 -21.31 1.97
N CYS A 641 0.00 -20.63 1.12
CA CYS A 641 0.48 -21.12 -0.16
C CYS A 641 2.01 -21.11 -0.17
N PHE A 642 2.61 -22.17 -0.70
CA PHE A 642 4.05 -22.28 -0.92
C PHE A 642 4.31 -23.05 -2.20
N SER A 643 4.62 -22.32 -3.28
CA SER A 643 4.68 -22.85 -4.64
C SER A 643 5.89 -22.35 -5.43
N LYS A 644 6.46 -23.20 -6.30
CA LYS A 644 7.48 -22.79 -7.28
C LYS A 644 6.91 -21.96 -8.41
N GLU A 645 5.65 -22.20 -8.76
CA GLU A 645 4.92 -21.41 -9.75
C GLU A 645 4.27 -20.19 -9.09
N SER A 646 4.25 -19.07 -9.82
CA SER A 646 3.54 -17.88 -9.38
C SER A 646 2.02 -18.11 -9.38
N PHE A 647 1.32 -17.38 -8.52
CA PHE A 647 -0.12 -17.49 -8.36
C PHE A 647 -0.77 -16.11 -8.11
N PRO A 648 -2.05 -15.94 -8.45
CA PRO A 648 -2.72 -14.64 -8.36
C PRO A 648 -3.13 -14.30 -6.93
N VAL A 649 -2.25 -13.59 -6.21
CA VAL A 649 -2.47 -13.19 -4.81
C VAL A 649 -3.79 -12.44 -4.62
N SER A 650 -4.09 -11.47 -5.49
CA SER A 650 -5.33 -10.66 -5.42
C SER A 650 -6.61 -11.50 -5.45
N ASN A 651 -6.62 -12.58 -6.24
CA ASN A 651 -7.74 -13.52 -6.30
C ASN A 651 -7.88 -14.28 -4.96
N TYR A 652 -6.78 -14.80 -4.42
CA TYR A 652 -6.82 -15.60 -3.19
C TYR A 652 -7.20 -14.80 -1.95
N VAL A 653 -6.86 -13.51 -1.89
CA VAL A 653 -7.33 -12.60 -0.83
C VAL A 653 -8.86 -12.55 -0.76
N CYS A 654 -9.56 -12.72 -1.89
CA CYS A 654 -11.03 -12.70 -1.93
C CYS A 654 -11.69 -13.94 -1.32
N LEU A 655 -10.94 -15.03 -1.17
CA LEU A 655 -11.40 -16.28 -0.55
C LEU A 655 -11.48 -16.16 0.98
N PHE A 656 -10.67 -15.28 1.56
CA PHE A 656 -10.68 -15.03 3.00
C PHE A 656 -12.06 -14.51 3.46
N GLY A 657 -12.55 -15.04 4.58
CA GLY A 657 -13.86 -14.66 5.11
C GLY A 657 -15.06 -15.09 4.26
N GLN A 658 -14.86 -15.99 3.28
CA GLN A 658 -15.97 -16.65 2.58
C GLN A 658 -16.40 -17.91 3.31
N HIS A 659 -17.68 -18.25 3.18
CA HIS A 659 -18.22 -19.49 3.69
C HIS A 659 -17.92 -20.63 2.70
N GLU A 660 -17.60 -21.83 3.18
CA GLU A 660 -17.18 -22.98 2.34
C GLU A 660 -18.17 -23.34 1.22
N ARG A 661 -19.48 -23.22 1.48
CA ARG A 661 -20.54 -23.37 0.45
C ARG A 661 -20.40 -22.43 -0.75
N VAL A 662 -20.00 -21.17 -0.52
CA VAL A 662 -19.76 -20.19 -1.60
C VAL A 662 -18.55 -20.62 -2.43
N LEU A 663 -17.59 -21.30 -1.80
CA LEU A 663 -16.44 -21.91 -2.45
C LEU A 663 -16.79 -23.28 -3.05
N ASN A 664 -17.98 -23.39 -3.63
CA ASN A 664 -18.48 -24.56 -4.37
C ASN A 664 -18.51 -25.85 -3.52
N ASN A 665 -19.03 -25.74 -2.28
CA ASN A 665 -19.12 -26.79 -1.26
C ASN A 665 -17.77 -27.47 -0.98
N LEU A 666 -16.75 -26.63 -0.76
CA LEU A 666 -15.35 -26.99 -0.59
C LEU A 666 -15.15 -28.17 0.38
N CYS A 667 -15.77 -28.12 1.56
CA CYS A 667 -15.59 -29.15 2.59
C CYS A 667 -16.14 -30.51 2.15
N SER A 668 -17.30 -30.53 1.50
CA SER A 668 -17.94 -31.78 1.05
C SER A 668 -17.14 -32.43 -0.06
N ARG A 669 -16.68 -31.65 -1.04
CA ARG A 669 -15.93 -32.17 -2.19
C ARG A 669 -14.54 -32.66 -1.79
N TRP A 670 -13.89 -31.99 -0.85
CA TRP A 670 -12.64 -32.46 -0.27
C TRP A 670 -12.81 -33.82 0.41
N LYS A 671 -13.84 -33.99 1.26
CA LYS A 671 -14.14 -35.27 1.93
C LYS A 671 -14.45 -36.40 0.95
N GLN A 672 -14.99 -36.07 -0.22
CA GLN A 672 -15.26 -37.02 -1.31
C GLN A 672 -14.04 -37.32 -2.19
N GLY A 673 -12.87 -36.69 -1.95
CA GLY A 673 -11.67 -36.88 -2.75
C GLY A 673 -11.76 -36.25 -4.16
N LEU A 674 -12.69 -35.33 -4.39
CA LEU A 674 -12.88 -34.67 -5.69
C LEU A 674 -11.89 -33.53 -5.94
N ILE A 675 -11.22 -33.06 -4.89
CA ILE A 675 -10.26 -31.96 -4.95
C ILE A 675 -8.88 -32.56 -4.70
N ASN A 676 -8.04 -32.62 -5.72
CA ASN A 676 -6.65 -33.11 -5.61
C ASN A 676 -5.64 -31.97 -5.48
N ASP A 677 -5.97 -30.81 -6.06
CA ASP A 677 -5.11 -29.64 -6.11
C ASP A 677 -5.95 -28.36 -5.99
N LEU A 678 -5.75 -27.61 -4.91
CA LEU A 678 -6.45 -26.35 -4.68
C LEU A 678 -6.04 -25.27 -5.68
N TYR A 679 -4.82 -25.28 -6.21
CA TYR A 679 -4.40 -24.30 -7.22
C TYR A 679 -5.24 -24.43 -8.50
N SER A 680 -5.47 -25.66 -8.96
CA SER A 680 -6.33 -25.95 -10.10
C SER A 680 -7.81 -25.66 -9.80
N TYR A 681 -8.29 -26.06 -8.62
CA TYR A 681 -9.68 -25.86 -8.18
C TYR A 681 -10.10 -24.37 -8.19
N PHE A 682 -9.24 -23.50 -7.66
CA PHE A 682 -9.49 -22.05 -7.62
C PHE A 682 -9.18 -21.30 -8.92
N ARG A 683 -8.79 -22.02 -9.98
CA ARG A 683 -8.69 -21.50 -11.36
C ARG A 683 -9.92 -21.85 -12.21
N GLU A 684 -10.88 -22.60 -11.67
CA GLU A 684 -12.11 -22.97 -12.38
C GLU A 684 -13.02 -21.75 -12.64
N PRO A 685 -13.87 -21.77 -13.69
CA PRO A 685 -14.67 -20.60 -14.10
C PRO A 685 -15.57 -20.01 -13.01
N TRP A 686 -16.17 -20.84 -12.15
CA TRP A 686 -17.06 -20.36 -11.07
C TRP A 686 -16.35 -19.44 -10.07
N SER A 687 -15.04 -19.63 -9.87
CA SER A 687 -14.26 -18.86 -8.90
C SER A 687 -14.05 -17.41 -9.36
N MET A 688 -14.08 -17.16 -10.67
CA MET A 688 -13.96 -15.81 -11.24
C MET A 688 -15.07 -14.88 -10.75
N ALA A 689 -16.28 -15.41 -10.54
CA ALA A 689 -17.39 -14.64 -9.99
C ALA A 689 -17.09 -14.12 -8.57
N ILE A 690 -16.39 -14.91 -7.75
CA ILE A 690 -16.03 -14.56 -6.37
C ILE A 690 -14.92 -13.49 -6.35
N TYR A 691 -14.02 -13.54 -7.32
CA TYR A 691 -12.92 -12.58 -7.44
C TYR A 691 -13.36 -11.21 -7.96
N HIS A 692 -14.57 -11.09 -8.52
CA HIS A 692 -15.12 -9.83 -8.99
C HIS A 692 -15.30 -8.83 -7.83
N ASP A 693 -14.88 -7.58 -8.01
CA ASP A 693 -14.95 -6.50 -7.02
C ASP A 693 -16.37 -6.32 -6.42
N ARG A 694 -17.40 -6.28 -7.27
CA ARG A 694 -18.82 -6.14 -6.89
C ARG A 694 -19.48 -7.39 -6.30
N PHE A 695 -18.78 -8.53 -6.23
CA PHE A 695 -19.38 -9.76 -5.69
C PHE A 695 -19.81 -9.61 -4.23
N ILE A 696 -19.06 -8.82 -3.45
CA ILE A 696 -19.39 -8.57 -2.05
C ILE A 696 -20.68 -7.75 -1.89
N ASP A 697 -20.92 -6.80 -2.79
CA ASP A 697 -22.11 -5.94 -2.76
C ASP A 697 -23.33 -6.74 -3.21
N LEU A 698 -23.21 -7.53 -4.28
CA LEU A 698 -24.24 -8.50 -4.68
C LEU A 698 -24.62 -9.43 -3.52
N LYS A 699 -23.63 -9.96 -2.79
CA LYS A 699 -23.86 -10.83 -1.63
C LYS A 699 -24.61 -10.11 -0.50
N LYS A 700 -24.30 -8.83 -0.25
CA LYS A 700 -25.01 -8.01 0.76
C LYS A 700 -26.45 -7.75 0.33
N GLU A 701 -26.67 -7.35 -0.93
CA GLU A 701 -28.01 -7.11 -1.47
C GLU A 701 -28.88 -8.37 -1.41
N LEU A 702 -28.36 -9.51 -1.86
CA LEU A 702 -29.08 -10.80 -1.78
C LEU A 702 -29.43 -11.17 -0.33
N ARG A 703 -28.52 -10.94 0.62
CA ARG A 703 -28.81 -11.15 2.05
C ARG A 703 -29.91 -10.22 2.55
N GLN A 704 -29.88 -8.94 2.19
CA GLN A 704 -30.93 -7.99 2.57
C GLN A 704 -32.29 -8.37 1.98
N ILE A 705 -32.33 -8.80 0.72
CA ILE A 705 -33.55 -9.28 0.06
C ILE A 705 -34.09 -10.52 0.80
N LEU A 706 -33.24 -11.48 1.14
CA LEU A 706 -33.65 -12.68 1.87
C LEU A 706 -34.20 -12.35 3.26
N ILE A 707 -33.52 -11.48 4.02
CA ILE A 707 -33.97 -11.04 5.35
C ILE A 707 -35.33 -10.32 5.25
N SER A 708 -35.46 -9.37 4.31
CA SER A 708 -36.72 -8.64 4.11
C SER A 708 -37.89 -9.56 3.71
N SER A 709 -37.61 -10.59 2.90
CA SER A 709 -38.62 -11.60 2.53
C SER A 709 -39.05 -12.49 3.71
N GLN A 710 -38.13 -12.78 4.63
CA GLN A 710 -38.44 -13.52 5.86
C GLN A 710 -39.28 -12.69 6.82
N VAL A 711 -38.95 -11.39 6.99
CA VAL A 711 -39.75 -10.46 7.81
C VAL A 711 -41.16 -10.30 7.24
N ARG A 712 -41.32 -10.18 5.91
CA ARG A 712 -42.64 -10.15 5.27
C ARG A 712 -43.45 -11.42 5.52
N LYS A 713 -42.81 -12.60 5.47
CA LYS A 713 -43.46 -13.90 5.81
C LYS A 713 -43.82 -14.04 7.29
N MET A 714 -43.03 -13.47 8.21
CA MET A 714 -43.36 -13.43 9.64
C MET A 714 -44.51 -12.46 9.94
N ASN A 715 -44.53 -11.28 9.31
CA ASN A 715 -45.62 -10.31 9.49
C ASN A 715 -46.94 -10.80 8.89
N SER A 716 -46.91 -11.50 7.74
CA SER A 716 -48.13 -12.13 7.20
C SER A 716 -48.63 -13.32 8.03
N LYS A 717 -47.75 -14.02 8.75
CA LYS A 717 -48.16 -15.00 9.78
C LYS A 717 -48.70 -14.36 11.05
N CYS A 718 -48.22 -13.19 11.45
CA CYS A 718 -48.77 -12.46 12.61
C CYS A 718 -50.15 -11.84 12.30
N ILE A 719 -50.40 -11.43 11.05
CA ILE A 719 -51.74 -10.95 10.62
C ILE A 719 -52.75 -12.12 10.60
N LEU A 720 -52.34 -13.32 10.19
CA LEU A 720 -53.17 -14.53 10.25
C LEU A 720 -53.37 -15.13 11.66
N LEU A 721 -52.74 -14.56 12.68
CA LEU A 721 -52.94 -14.92 14.10
C LEU A 721 -53.74 -13.85 14.86
N LEU A 722 -54.13 -12.76 14.18
CA LEU A 722 -54.95 -11.66 14.71
C LEU A 722 -56.32 -11.53 13.99
N GLU A 723 -56.62 -12.43 13.06
CA GLU A 723 -57.97 -12.76 12.57
C GLU A 723 -58.38 -14.11 13.16
#